data_AF-E9SF69-F1
#
_entry.id   AF-E9SF69-F1
#
_cell.length_a   1.000
_cell.length_b   1.000
_cell.length_c   1.000
_cell.angle_alpha   90.00
_cell.angle_beta   90.00
_cell.angle_gamma   90.00
#
_symmetry.space_group_name_H-M   'P 1'
#
loop_
_entity.id
_entity.type
_entity.pdbx_description
1 polymer ?
#
loop_
_entity_poly.entity_id
_entity_poly.type
_entity_poly.pdbx_seq_one_letter_code
_entity_poly.pdbx_strand_id
1 'polypeptide(L)'
;MTDYTKGIALLEEYARKAADTDSTAALDELDRKYSGKLKKACGESELDRLLEAVSELARRYISRSENVHGASSGKKELTDSEKAENKLVQKLLDKNLFTYHFQPIVRADSGEIFAYEALMRAKDMDGISPFHILKYAELSGRLAEVEQYTFLNVLKLASAENDPFQGKPVFINSMPDIHIRPEKNAEIEKMLSERISSVVIEMVESSEYKDSELDMIKEKYSSLGIPIAIDDYGTGYSNISNLLRYTPNFVKIDRSLLSGIENNPNKKHFVREIIDFCHENKIMALAEGVENSEELRCVILLGADLIQGFYTARPSAEIISEIPYSVKAEICAHRQELEDGRRLRIYTAEKGEKIYLERLARDGYSCLQIGNGYSDGSITVSGSSHHDSGIHMIIADGFSGRVALENVRLSNLAGRPCIDLGGSSAVTLVLTGSNILVGGGIRVPESAKLITEGEGSLDIKLGDTDYYGIGCDLSSRHGRLEFLQDGTVTITATSHAGVLIGSGLGGEIIIGRGRYVLGAAGSSNVCIGAIEGDTVIDILGCDIDCTSSGAFSVGIGAENGNADIHIKYSSVKISIDSQISAGLGDLRGDRATVHVESVSIVMEMSADTLTAYGSLFGQSDILIERSSVKITADGPKALAFGGIKGRAMLTFTDIDLSSKISNTLNIITRADNEDIHTKGGRYRLNLNGRQLETL
;
A
#
# COMPACT_ATOMS: atom_id res chain seq x y z
N MET A 1 0.83 58.54 -25.03
CA MET A 1 -0.09 57.63 -24.31
C MET A 1 -0.03 56.30 -25.02
N THR A 2 0.44 55.28 -24.32
CA THR A 2 0.57 53.90 -24.81
C THR A 2 -0.81 53.28 -24.96
N ASP A 3 -1.16 52.90 -26.19
CA ASP A 3 -2.45 52.27 -26.51
C ASP A 3 -2.25 50.75 -26.54
N TYR A 4 -2.31 50.13 -25.36
CA TYR A 4 -2.10 48.69 -25.19
C TYR A 4 -3.12 47.86 -25.98
N THR A 5 -4.34 48.34 -26.16
CA THR A 5 -5.36 47.68 -26.97
C THR A 5 -4.94 47.60 -28.43
N LYS A 6 -4.35 48.67 -28.96
CA LYS A 6 -3.76 48.67 -30.30
C LYS A 6 -2.50 47.80 -30.41
N GLY A 7 -1.71 47.70 -29.33
CA GLY A 7 -0.55 46.81 -29.25
C GLY A 7 -0.94 45.32 -29.33
N ILE A 8 -1.97 44.92 -28.58
CA ILE A 8 -2.50 43.54 -28.60
C ILE A 8 -3.03 43.19 -29.99
N ALA A 9 -3.81 44.08 -30.61
CA ALA A 9 -4.31 43.85 -31.97
C ALA A 9 -3.18 43.71 -33.01
N LEU A 10 -2.05 44.42 -32.83
CA LEU A 10 -0.87 44.29 -33.68
C LEU A 10 -0.13 42.96 -33.45
N LEU A 11 -0.07 42.45 -32.21
CA LEU A 11 0.50 41.13 -31.92
C LEU A 11 -0.36 39.99 -32.48
N GLU A 12 -1.69 40.08 -32.38
CA GLU A 12 -2.60 39.10 -32.98
C GLU A 12 -2.48 39.07 -34.51
N GLU A 13 -2.35 40.25 -35.13
CA GLU A 13 -2.12 40.34 -36.58
C GLU A 13 -0.75 39.78 -36.98
N TYR A 14 0.29 40.01 -36.16
CA TYR A 14 1.61 39.44 -36.35
C TYR A 14 1.58 37.92 -36.26
N ALA A 15 1.01 37.35 -35.18
CA ALA A 15 0.95 35.91 -34.96
C ALA A 15 0.24 35.19 -36.10
N ARG A 16 -0.84 35.77 -36.63
CA ARG A 16 -1.56 35.22 -37.80
C ARG A 16 -0.69 35.21 -39.06
N LYS A 17 0.04 36.30 -39.33
CA LYS A 17 0.93 36.38 -40.50
C LYS A 17 2.18 35.52 -40.36
N ALA A 18 2.70 35.38 -39.15
CA ALA A 18 3.84 34.51 -38.85
C ALA A 18 3.47 33.03 -39.05
N ALA A 19 2.23 32.65 -38.75
CA ALA A 19 1.71 31.30 -39.02
C ALA A 19 1.57 31.02 -40.54
N ASP A 20 1.28 32.03 -41.35
CA ASP A 20 1.17 31.93 -42.82
C ASP A 20 2.53 32.11 -43.55
N THR A 21 3.65 32.17 -42.82
CA THR A 21 4.97 32.44 -43.41
C THR A 21 5.79 31.16 -43.59
N ASP A 22 6.25 30.90 -44.81
CA ASP A 22 6.96 29.66 -45.17
C ASP A 22 8.49 29.78 -45.25
N SER A 23 9.08 30.94 -44.91
CA SER A 23 10.54 31.11 -44.92
C SER A 23 11.05 32.02 -43.81
N THR A 24 12.25 31.73 -43.31
CA THR A 24 12.93 32.55 -42.30
C THR A 24 13.17 33.99 -42.75
N ALA A 25 13.44 34.23 -44.05
CA ALA A 25 13.65 35.57 -44.60
C ALA A 25 12.38 36.44 -44.57
N ALA A 26 11.22 35.85 -44.86
CA ALA A 26 9.94 36.56 -44.79
C ALA A 26 9.53 36.87 -43.35
N LEU A 27 9.87 35.98 -42.40
CA LEU A 27 9.62 36.18 -40.98
C LEU A 27 10.49 37.32 -40.42
N ASP A 28 11.76 37.40 -40.81
CA ASP A 28 12.65 38.51 -40.41
C ASP A 28 12.16 39.89 -40.89
N GLU A 29 11.53 39.95 -42.06
CA GLU A 29 10.91 41.17 -42.57
C GLU A 29 9.64 41.54 -41.78
N LEU A 30 8.85 40.53 -41.40
CA LEU A 30 7.68 40.67 -40.54
C LEU A 30 8.06 41.17 -39.13
N ASP A 31 9.11 40.60 -38.53
CA ASP A 31 9.65 40.97 -37.22
C ASP A 31 10.03 42.45 -37.18
N ARG A 32 10.80 42.92 -38.17
CA ARG A 32 11.19 44.35 -38.27
C ARG A 32 9.98 45.26 -38.39
N LYS A 33 8.99 44.86 -39.19
CA LYS A 33 7.79 45.66 -39.45
C LYS A 33 6.94 45.80 -38.19
N TYR A 34 6.74 44.73 -37.44
CA TYR A 34 5.87 44.73 -36.27
C TYR A 34 6.56 45.23 -35.01
N SER A 35 7.86 44.99 -34.83
CA SER A 35 8.65 45.66 -33.77
C SER A 35 8.60 47.19 -33.93
N GLY A 36 8.77 47.70 -35.16
CA GLY A 36 8.66 49.14 -35.42
C GLY A 36 7.26 49.74 -35.16
N LYS A 37 6.19 48.95 -35.36
CA LYS A 37 4.81 49.37 -35.06
C LYS A 37 4.49 49.31 -33.57
N LEU A 38 4.96 48.27 -32.86
CA LEU A 38 4.77 48.11 -31.42
C LEU A 38 5.51 49.18 -30.64
N LYS A 39 6.77 49.49 -31.01
CA LYS A 39 7.51 50.62 -30.42
C LYS A 39 6.78 51.96 -30.57
N LYS A 40 6.08 52.19 -31.69
CA LYS A 40 5.26 53.40 -31.91
C LYS A 40 3.94 53.41 -31.13
N ALA A 41 3.34 52.24 -30.88
CA ALA A 41 2.04 52.13 -30.21
C ALA A 41 2.16 52.07 -28.68
N CYS A 42 3.16 51.36 -28.15
CA CYS A 42 3.25 50.96 -26.75
C CYS A 42 4.62 51.23 -26.10
N GLY A 43 5.62 51.77 -26.82
CA GLY A 43 6.98 51.96 -26.30
C GLY A 43 7.73 50.63 -26.11
N GLU A 44 8.97 50.70 -25.58
CA GLU A 44 9.74 49.50 -25.20
C GLU A 44 9.09 48.82 -23.99
N SER A 45 8.21 47.88 -24.27
CA SER A 45 7.31 47.25 -23.32
C SER A 45 7.35 45.73 -23.44
N GLU A 46 6.74 45.05 -22.48
CA GLU A 46 6.54 43.59 -22.38
C GLU A 46 5.99 42.94 -23.67
N LEU A 47 5.32 43.71 -24.54
CA LEU A 47 4.86 43.26 -25.86
C LEU A 47 6.00 43.00 -26.86
N ASP A 48 7.13 43.71 -26.78
CA ASP A 48 8.30 43.40 -27.64
C ASP A 48 8.93 42.05 -27.23
N ARG A 49 8.90 41.71 -25.92
CA ARG A 49 9.35 40.39 -25.45
C ARG A 49 8.41 39.27 -25.89
N LEU A 50 7.10 39.53 -25.90
CA LEU A 50 6.11 38.60 -26.45
C LEU A 50 6.28 38.43 -27.96
N LEU A 51 6.57 39.52 -28.70
CA LEU A 51 6.91 39.43 -30.12
C LEU A 51 8.12 38.52 -30.31
N GLU A 52 9.22 38.74 -29.58
CA GLU A 52 10.42 37.90 -29.65
C GLU A 52 10.12 36.42 -29.36
N ALA A 53 9.34 36.13 -28.33
CA ALA A 53 8.95 34.75 -27.98
C ALA A 53 8.11 34.08 -29.09
N VAL A 54 7.17 34.82 -29.68
CA VAL A 54 6.33 34.33 -30.79
C VAL A 54 7.17 34.19 -32.07
N SER A 55 8.08 35.12 -32.36
CA SER A 55 9.05 35.04 -33.46
C SER A 55 9.94 33.80 -33.31
N GLU A 56 10.40 33.48 -32.10
CA GLU A 56 11.25 32.32 -31.86
C GLU A 56 10.49 31.01 -32.05
N LEU A 57 9.23 30.95 -31.60
CA LEU A 57 8.31 29.84 -31.87
C LEU A 57 8.03 29.68 -33.37
N ALA A 58 7.76 30.76 -34.08
CA ALA A 58 7.55 30.77 -35.52
C ALA A 58 8.82 30.32 -36.27
N ARG A 59 10.01 30.78 -35.87
CA ARG A 59 11.29 30.30 -36.42
C ARG A 59 11.48 28.80 -36.20
N ARG A 60 11.15 28.28 -35.01
CA ARG A 60 11.20 26.85 -34.73
C ARG A 60 10.23 26.08 -35.61
N TYR A 61 9.02 26.60 -35.81
CA TYR A 61 8.01 25.99 -36.68
C TYR A 61 8.42 26.00 -38.16
N ILE A 62 8.93 27.13 -38.68
CA ILE A 62 9.47 27.24 -40.04
C ILE A 62 10.70 26.35 -40.20
N SER A 63 11.60 26.27 -39.22
CA SER A 63 12.75 25.35 -39.28
C SER A 63 12.34 23.88 -39.25
N ARG A 64 11.23 23.54 -38.57
CA ARG A 64 10.61 22.21 -38.65
C ARG A 64 9.96 21.99 -40.02
N SER A 65 9.24 22.97 -40.54
CA SER A 65 8.62 22.93 -41.87
C SER A 65 9.66 22.83 -43.00
N GLU A 66 10.79 23.56 -42.91
CA GLU A 66 11.94 23.45 -43.82
C GLU A 66 12.66 22.10 -43.67
N ASN A 67 12.64 21.47 -42.49
CA ASN A 67 13.13 20.10 -42.31
C ASN A 67 12.13 19.03 -42.83
N VAL A 68 10.82 19.32 -42.84
CA VAL A 68 9.76 18.43 -43.34
C VAL A 68 9.57 18.57 -44.87
N HIS A 69 9.72 19.78 -45.43
CA HIS A 69 9.65 20.06 -46.88
C HIS A 69 11.01 20.03 -47.58
N GLY A 70 12.12 20.01 -46.83
CA GLY A 70 13.48 19.82 -47.35
C GLY A 70 13.83 18.37 -47.72
N ALA A 71 12.91 17.41 -47.48
CA ALA A 71 13.06 16.01 -47.86
C ALA A 71 12.88 15.75 -49.38
N SER A 72 12.80 16.81 -50.19
CA SER A 72 12.92 16.73 -51.64
C SER A 72 14.01 17.70 -52.12
N SER A 73 15.14 17.12 -52.51
CA SER A 73 16.27 17.75 -53.24
C SER A 73 17.27 18.61 -52.47
N GLY A 74 17.99 17.99 -51.52
CA GLY A 74 19.30 18.47 -51.07
C GLY A 74 20.03 17.41 -50.26
N LYS A 75 21.01 16.72 -50.84
CA LYS A 75 21.89 15.79 -50.09
C LYS A 75 22.63 16.56 -49.00
N LYS A 76 22.12 16.55 -47.77
CA LYS A 76 22.93 16.85 -46.59
C LYS A 76 23.86 15.65 -46.39
N GLU A 77 25.16 15.83 -46.59
CA GLU A 77 26.11 14.75 -46.37
C GLU A 77 26.09 14.36 -44.89
N LEU A 78 25.80 13.08 -44.62
CA LEU A 78 25.90 12.50 -43.28
C LEU A 78 27.32 12.71 -42.75
N THR A 79 27.43 13.08 -41.47
CA THR A 79 28.74 13.11 -40.80
C THR A 79 29.33 11.70 -40.72
N ASP A 80 30.64 11.58 -40.46
CA ASP A 80 31.28 10.27 -40.38
C ASP A 80 30.73 9.40 -39.22
N SER A 81 30.26 10.02 -38.13
CA SER A 81 29.52 9.33 -37.06
C SER A 81 28.20 8.76 -37.55
N GLU A 82 27.40 9.58 -38.23
CA GLU A 82 26.08 9.16 -38.74
C GLU A 82 26.19 8.11 -39.84
N LYS A 83 27.27 8.12 -40.63
CA LYS A 83 27.57 7.04 -41.60
C LYS A 83 27.88 5.72 -40.89
N ALA A 84 28.63 5.77 -39.79
CA ALA A 84 28.97 4.59 -39.01
C ALA A 84 27.71 4.00 -38.33
N GLU A 85 26.88 4.84 -37.72
CA GLU A 85 25.59 4.47 -37.12
C GLU A 85 24.64 3.89 -38.18
N ASN A 86 24.48 4.54 -39.33
CA ASN A 86 23.66 4.02 -40.42
C ASN A 86 24.15 2.63 -40.87
N LYS A 87 25.47 2.44 -41.04
CA LYS A 87 26.04 1.14 -41.42
C LYS A 87 25.73 0.04 -40.40
N LEU A 88 25.73 0.36 -39.11
CA LEU A 88 25.33 -0.58 -38.06
C LEU A 88 23.84 -0.91 -38.14
N VAL A 89 22.98 0.09 -38.36
CA VAL A 89 21.53 -0.13 -38.54
C VAL A 89 21.23 -0.98 -39.78
N GLN A 90 21.91 -0.75 -40.91
CA GLN A 90 21.76 -1.60 -42.10
C GLN A 90 22.13 -3.06 -41.80
N LYS A 91 23.24 -3.29 -41.09
CA LYS A 91 23.65 -4.63 -40.66
C LYS A 91 22.61 -5.28 -39.73
N LEU A 92 22.02 -4.50 -38.84
CA LEU A 92 20.97 -4.96 -37.93
C LEU A 92 19.72 -5.40 -38.70
N LEU A 93 19.28 -4.63 -39.69
CA LEU A 93 18.15 -4.96 -40.56
C LEU A 93 18.44 -6.20 -41.41
N ASP A 94 19.59 -6.23 -42.11
CA ASP A 94 19.99 -7.33 -43.01
C ASP A 94 20.02 -8.70 -42.33
N LYS A 95 20.30 -8.71 -41.02
CA LYS A 95 20.49 -9.93 -40.24
C LYS A 95 19.38 -10.16 -39.19
N ASN A 96 18.36 -9.30 -39.15
CA ASN A 96 17.34 -9.28 -38.09
C ASN A 96 17.96 -9.42 -36.68
N LEU A 97 18.93 -8.56 -36.35
CA LEU A 97 19.62 -8.55 -35.05
C LEU A 97 18.86 -7.72 -33.99
N PHE A 98 17.53 -7.76 -34.07
CA PHE A 98 16.66 -7.16 -33.06
C PHE A 98 16.59 -8.08 -31.84
N THR A 99 16.66 -7.48 -30.66
CA THR A 99 16.28 -8.10 -29.39
C THR A 99 15.29 -7.19 -28.68
N TYR A 100 14.67 -7.65 -27.61
CA TYR A 100 13.64 -6.91 -26.89
C TYR A 100 13.90 -6.94 -25.40
N HIS A 101 13.68 -5.80 -24.77
CA HIS A 101 13.50 -5.73 -23.33
C HIS A 101 12.01 -5.57 -23.06
N PHE A 102 11.54 -6.11 -21.95
CA PHE A 102 10.15 -6.05 -21.53
C PHE A 102 10.05 -5.20 -20.28
N GLN A 103 9.15 -4.22 -20.30
CA GLN A 103 8.87 -3.40 -19.13
C GLN A 103 7.48 -3.76 -18.57
N PRO A 104 7.38 -4.12 -17.27
CA PRO A 104 6.10 -4.38 -16.65
C PRO A 104 5.19 -3.15 -16.62
N ILE A 105 3.91 -3.38 -16.94
CA ILE A 105 2.79 -2.48 -16.69
C ILE A 105 2.01 -3.08 -15.52
N VAL A 106 1.81 -2.32 -14.45
CA VAL A 106 1.19 -2.82 -13.21
C VAL A 106 -0.16 -2.18 -12.96
N ARG A 107 -1.05 -2.88 -12.26
CA ARG A 107 -2.33 -2.31 -11.84
C ARG A 107 -2.13 -1.29 -10.72
N ALA A 108 -2.82 -0.15 -10.83
CA ALA A 108 -2.79 0.90 -9.82
C ALA A 108 -3.54 0.55 -8.52
N ASP A 109 -4.29 -0.56 -8.50
CA ASP A 109 -5.07 -1.00 -7.33
C ASP A 109 -4.34 -2.06 -6.47
N SER A 110 -3.57 -2.95 -7.09
CA SER A 110 -2.92 -4.08 -6.41
C SER A 110 -1.40 -4.14 -6.58
N GLY A 111 -0.85 -3.35 -7.51
CA GLY A 111 0.56 -3.45 -7.94
C GLY A 111 0.90 -4.76 -8.67
N GLU A 112 -0.07 -5.61 -8.99
CA GLU A 112 0.15 -6.81 -9.79
C GLU A 112 0.48 -6.45 -11.23
N ILE A 113 1.36 -7.24 -11.87
CA ILE A 113 1.66 -7.08 -13.29
C ILE A 113 0.40 -7.38 -14.11
N PHE A 114 -0.04 -6.37 -14.86
CA PHE A 114 -1.15 -6.44 -15.79
C PHE A 114 -0.66 -6.90 -17.18
N ALA A 115 0.42 -6.31 -17.67
CA ALA A 115 0.95 -6.51 -19.02
C ALA A 115 2.45 -6.22 -19.08
N TYR A 116 3.06 -6.39 -20.24
CA TYR A 116 4.43 -5.96 -20.52
C TYR A 116 4.49 -5.13 -21.80
N GLU A 117 5.33 -4.11 -21.87
CA GLU A 117 5.65 -3.43 -23.13
C GLU A 117 6.92 -4.00 -23.76
N ALA A 118 6.86 -4.36 -25.04
CA ALA A 118 8.01 -4.84 -25.80
C ALA A 118 8.81 -3.67 -26.39
N LEU A 119 10.00 -3.43 -25.84
CA LEU A 119 10.88 -2.33 -26.22
C LEU A 119 12.07 -2.84 -27.03
N MET A 120 12.13 -2.46 -28.31
CA MET A 120 13.18 -2.91 -29.24
C MET A 120 14.58 -2.50 -28.78
N ARG A 121 15.58 -3.35 -29.05
CA ARG A 121 17.00 -3.16 -28.77
C ARG A 121 17.84 -3.74 -29.89
N ALA A 122 19.06 -3.21 -30.06
CA ALA A 122 20.03 -3.74 -31.01
C ALA A 122 20.91 -4.81 -30.33
N LYS A 123 20.89 -6.05 -30.82
CA LYS A 123 21.68 -7.14 -30.26
C LYS A 123 23.18 -6.92 -30.54
N ASP A 124 24.00 -6.97 -29.50
CA ASP A 124 25.46 -6.86 -29.56
C ASP A 124 25.96 -5.58 -30.27
N MET A 125 25.19 -4.48 -30.20
CA MET A 125 25.52 -3.19 -30.83
C MET A 125 25.28 -2.03 -29.85
N ASP A 126 26.27 -1.78 -29.00
CA ASP A 126 26.24 -0.66 -28.05
C ASP A 126 26.13 0.69 -28.78
N GLY A 127 25.34 1.61 -28.23
CA GLY A 127 25.13 2.96 -28.78
C GLY A 127 24.05 3.08 -29.86
N ILE A 128 23.47 1.98 -30.33
CA ILE A 128 22.32 2.00 -31.25
C ILE A 128 21.02 2.00 -30.45
N SER A 129 20.39 3.18 -30.33
CA SER A 129 19.08 3.35 -29.70
C SER A 129 17.94 3.03 -30.69
N PRO A 130 16.71 2.78 -30.19
CA PRO A 130 15.53 2.66 -31.05
C PRO A 130 15.34 3.85 -32.00
N PHE A 131 15.64 5.07 -31.52
CA PHE A 131 15.61 6.28 -32.35
C PHE A 131 16.59 6.21 -33.53
N HIS A 132 17.82 5.73 -33.31
CA HIS A 132 18.79 5.52 -34.40
C HIS A 132 18.25 4.51 -35.42
N ILE A 133 17.65 3.40 -34.96
CA ILE A 133 17.08 2.38 -35.84
C ILE A 133 16.00 2.96 -36.74
N LEU A 134 15.02 3.66 -36.16
CA LEU A 134 13.90 4.26 -36.90
C LEU A 134 14.39 5.33 -37.89
N LYS A 135 15.24 6.27 -37.44
CA LYS A 135 15.83 7.33 -38.29
C LYS A 135 16.53 6.76 -39.53
N TYR A 136 17.42 5.78 -39.34
CA TYR A 136 18.21 5.24 -40.45
C TYR A 136 17.45 4.24 -41.31
N ALA A 137 16.46 3.53 -40.74
CA ALA A 137 15.54 2.72 -41.52
C ALA A 137 14.66 3.60 -42.44
N GLU A 138 14.15 4.73 -41.94
CA GLU A 138 13.39 5.70 -42.73
C GLU A 138 14.22 6.29 -43.88
N LEU A 139 15.42 6.79 -43.59
CA LEU A 139 16.35 7.31 -44.60
C LEU A 139 16.69 6.29 -45.70
N SER A 140 16.55 5.00 -45.39
CA SER A 140 16.83 3.91 -46.31
C SER A 140 15.58 3.27 -46.93
N GLY A 141 14.37 3.76 -46.57
CA GLY A 141 13.10 3.21 -47.03
C GLY A 141 12.78 1.79 -46.49
N ARG A 142 13.30 1.45 -45.30
CA ARG A 142 13.24 0.09 -44.71
C ARG A 142 12.39 -0.01 -43.43
N LEU A 143 11.54 0.97 -43.15
CA LEU A 143 10.62 0.92 -41.99
C LEU A 143 9.71 -0.32 -42.00
N ALA A 144 9.31 -0.79 -43.19
CA ALA A 144 8.52 -2.03 -43.33
C ALA A 144 9.24 -3.27 -42.80
N GLU A 145 10.57 -3.32 -42.86
CA GLU A 145 11.33 -4.41 -42.27
C GLU A 145 11.36 -4.30 -40.75
N VAL A 146 11.46 -3.09 -40.19
CA VAL A 146 11.38 -2.86 -38.73
C VAL A 146 10.04 -3.32 -38.17
N GLU A 147 8.94 -2.88 -38.79
CA GLU A 147 7.58 -3.26 -38.40
C GLU A 147 7.40 -4.78 -38.46
N GLN A 148 7.79 -5.39 -39.59
CA GLN A 148 7.69 -6.83 -39.80
C GLN A 148 8.52 -7.61 -38.77
N TYR A 149 9.77 -7.23 -38.52
CA TYR A 149 10.62 -7.94 -37.56
C TYR A 149 10.16 -7.73 -36.11
N THR A 150 9.55 -6.59 -35.80
CA THR A 150 8.94 -6.33 -34.49
C THR A 150 7.84 -7.34 -34.19
N PHE A 151 6.83 -7.43 -35.06
CA PHE A 151 5.76 -8.41 -34.91
C PHE A 151 6.29 -9.84 -34.89
N LEU A 152 7.08 -10.24 -35.89
CA LEU A 152 7.51 -11.64 -36.00
C LEU A 152 8.38 -12.08 -34.82
N ASN A 153 9.23 -11.21 -34.28
CA ASN A 153 10.11 -11.57 -33.17
C ASN A 153 9.34 -11.58 -31.84
N VAL A 154 8.50 -10.58 -31.56
CA VAL A 154 7.75 -10.51 -30.30
C VAL A 154 6.68 -11.59 -30.23
N LEU A 155 5.93 -11.85 -31.32
CA LEU A 155 4.91 -12.91 -31.36
C LEU A 155 5.52 -14.32 -31.22
N LYS A 156 6.78 -14.53 -31.65
CA LYS A 156 7.49 -15.78 -31.38
C LYS A 156 7.85 -15.93 -29.91
N LEU A 157 8.27 -14.85 -29.25
CA LEU A 157 8.58 -14.85 -27.81
C LEU A 157 7.31 -15.06 -26.96
N ALA A 158 6.18 -14.50 -27.38
CA ALA A 158 4.87 -14.69 -26.74
C ALA A 158 4.14 -15.98 -27.16
N SER A 159 4.87 -17.00 -27.63
CA SER A 159 4.25 -18.24 -28.13
C SER A 159 3.82 -19.19 -26.99
N ALA A 160 2.67 -19.83 -27.16
CA ALA A 160 2.05 -20.70 -26.13
C ALA A 160 2.89 -21.93 -25.72
N GLU A 161 3.85 -22.36 -26.54
CA GLU A 161 4.73 -23.49 -26.20
C GLU A 161 5.79 -23.13 -25.16
N ASN A 162 6.07 -21.84 -24.95
CA ASN A 162 7.11 -21.33 -24.06
C ASN A 162 6.71 -19.97 -23.44
N ASP A 163 5.43 -19.72 -23.15
CA ASP A 163 4.94 -18.40 -22.73
C ASP A 163 5.59 -17.92 -21.42
N PRO A 164 6.59 -17.02 -21.48
CA PRO A 164 7.28 -16.54 -20.29
C PRO A 164 6.44 -15.47 -19.56
N PHE A 165 5.37 -14.97 -20.18
CA PHE A 165 4.51 -13.91 -19.67
C PHE A 165 3.34 -14.44 -18.85
N GLN A 166 3.18 -15.76 -18.73
CA GLN A 166 2.15 -16.42 -17.91
C GLN A 166 0.72 -15.95 -18.24
N GLY A 167 0.42 -15.79 -19.54
CA GLY A 167 -0.87 -15.34 -20.03
C GLY A 167 -1.13 -13.83 -19.92
N LYS A 168 -0.14 -13.04 -19.49
CA LYS A 168 -0.23 -11.57 -19.46
C LYS A 168 -0.01 -11.00 -20.87
N PRO A 169 -0.80 -10.00 -21.30
CA PRO A 169 -0.66 -9.40 -22.63
C PRO A 169 0.66 -8.63 -22.80
N VAL A 170 1.13 -8.56 -24.04
CA VAL A 170 2.32 -7.81 -24.43
C VAL A 170 1.93 -6.67 -25.37
N PHE A 171 2.27 -5.44 -25.01
CA PHE A 171 2.08 -4.24 -25.82
C PHE A 171 3.17 -4.19 -26.90
N ILE A 172 2.75 -4.03 -28.16
CA ILE A 172 3.62 -3.99 -29.33
C ILE A 172 3.39 -2.66 -30.06
N ASN A 173 4.45 -1.85 -30.11
CA ASN A 173 4.50 -0.63 -30.91
C ASN A 173 4.31 -0.93 -32.41
N SER A 174 3.40 -0.20 -33.05
CA SER A 174 3.04 -0.38 -34.46
C SER A 174 2.96 0.94 -35.22
N MET A 175 3.47 0.92 -36.45
CA MET A 175 3.35 1.98 -37.44
C MET A 175 2.36 1.54 -38.53
N PRO A 176 1.05 1.76 -38.37
CA PRO A 176 0.03 1.16 -39.22
C PRO A 176 0.07 1.64 -40.68
N ASP A 177 0.66 2.82 -40.96
CA ASP A 177 0.85 3.35 -42.31
C ASP A 177 1.92 2.62 -43.12
N ILE A 178 2.75 1.83 -42.44
CA ILE A 178 3.86 1.15 -43.09
C ILE A 178 3.37 -0.10 -43.80
N HIS A 179 3.48 -0.08 -45.12
CA HIS A 179 3.03 -1.19 -45.96
C HIS A 179 4.01 -2.37 -45.92
N ILE A 180 3.65 -3.41 -45.16
CA ILE A 180 4.33 -4.71 -45.15
C ILE A 180 3.92 -5.52 -46.39
N ARG A 181 4.85 -6.31 -46.94
CA ARG A 181 4.55 -7.21 -48.08
C ARG A 181 3.39 -8.15 -47.74
N PRO A 182 2.45 -8.39 -48.68
CA PRO A 182 1.23 -9.17 -48.40
C PRO A 182 1.47 -10.54 -47.77
N GLU A 183 2.50 -11.27 -48.24
CA GLU A 183 2.81 -12.61 -47.73
C GLU A 183 3.24 -12.57 -46.26
N LYS A 184 3.93 -11.51 -45.85
CA LYS A 184 4.41 -11.30 -44.48
C LYS A 184 3.34 -10.71 -43.57
N ASN A 185 2.49 -9.83 -44.08
CA ASN A 185 1.33 -9.36 -43.34
C ASN A 185 0.35 -10.52 -43.04
N ALA A 186 0.13 -11.43 -44.00
CA ALA A 186 -0.68 -12.64 -43.76
C ALA A 186 -0.06 -13.59 -42.73
N GLU A 187 1.28 -13.71 -42.68
CA GLU A 187 1.98 -14.47 -41.63
C GLU A 187 1.74 -13.85 -40.24
N ILE A 188 1.85 -12.52 -40.13
CA ILE A 188 1.61 -11.78 -38.88
C ILE A 188 0.15 -11.91 -38.44
N GLU A 189 -0.81 -11.69 -39.33
CA GLU A 189 -2.24 -11.80 -39.04
C GLU A 189 -2.62 -13.20 -38.55
N LYS A 190 -2.04 -14.24 -39.17
CA LYS A 190 -2.22 -15.62 -38.71
C LYS A 190 -1.70 -15.79 -37.28
N MET A 191 -0.47 -15.34 -36.99
CA MET A 191 0.10 -15.44 -35.64
C MET A 191 -0.71 -14.65 -34.60
N LEU A 192 -1.21 -13.48 -34.96
CA LEU A 192 -2.08 -12.66 -34.13
C LEU A 192 -3.43 -13.34 -33.84
N SER A 193 -4.05 -13.97 -34.85
CA SER A 193 -5.33 -14.69 -34.70
C SER A 193 -5.24 -15.90 -33.77
N GLU A 194 -4.05 -16.50 -33.64
CA GLU A 194 -3.79 -17.62 -32.72
C GLU A 194 -3.50 -17.14 -31.27
N ARG A 195 -3.43 -15.83 -31.03
CA ARG A 195 -2.89 -15.20 -29.81
C ARG A 195 -3.67 -13.98 -29.31
N ILE A 196 -4.99 -13.96 -29.56
CA ILE A 196 -5.92 -12.85 -29.31
C ILE A 196 -5.82 -12.28 -27.87
N SER A 197 -5.59 -13.13 -26.86
CA SER A 197 -5.53 -12.73 -25.45
C SER A 197 -4.15 -12.26 -24.98
N SER A 198 -3.12 -12.30 -25.83
CA SER A 198 -1.71 -12.16 -25.41
C SER A 198 -1.04 -10.89 -25.93
N VAL A 199 -1.74 -10.03 -26.69
CA VAL A 199 -1.13 -8.88 -27.35
C VAL A 199 -2.05 -7.65 -27.31
N VAL A 200 -1.46 -6.47 -27.18
CA VAL A 200 -2.11 -5.17 -27.37
C VAL A 200 -1.32 -4.39 -28.41
N ILE A 201 -1.99 -3.74 -29.35
CA ILE A 201 -1.32 -2.93 -30.37
C ILE A 201 -1.25 -1.50 -29.90
N GLU A 202 -0.05 -0.95 -29.89
CA GLU A 202 0.23 0.40 -29.43
C GLU A 202 0.56 1.30 -30.60
N MET A 203 -0.07 2.46 -30.63
CA MET A 203 0.01 3.40 -31.74
C MET A 203 0.15 4.83 -31.20
N VAL A 204 1.05 5.61 -31.79
CA VAL A 204 1.21 7.02 -31.43
C VAL A 204 -0.01 7.82 -31.91
N GLU A 205 -0.45 8.82 -31.12
CA GLU A 205 -1.48 9.76 -31.57
C GLU A 205 -1.00 10.54 -32.82
N SER A 206 -1.63 10.31 -33.98
CA SER A 206 -1.43 11.15 -35.17
C SER A 206 -2.70 11.88 -35.57
N SER A 207 -2.59 13.19 -35.78
CA SER A 207 -3.65 14.03 -36.33
C SER A 207 -3.83 13.86 -37.85
N GLU A 208 -2.95 13.11 -38.51
CA GLU A 208 -2.89 13.01 -39.97
C GLU A 208 -3.78 11.91 -40.55
N TYR A 209 -4.21 10.94 -39.73
CA TYR A 209 -5.11 9.87 -40.19
C TYR A 209 -6.50 10.40 -40.57
N LYS A 210 -6.96 10.01 -41.75
CA LYS A 210 -8.36 10.17 -42.16
C LYS A 210 -9.24 9.15 -41.45
N ASP A 211 -10.51 9.47 -41.26
CA ASP A 211 -11.47 8.56 -40.63
C ASP A 211 -11.51 7.17 -41.30
N SER A 212 -11.42 7.12 -42.63
CA SER A 212 -11.39 5.87 -43.38
C SER A 212 -10.16 4.99 -43.08
N GLU A 213 -9.01 5.60 -42.80
CA GLU A 213 -7.78 4.88 -42.46
C GLU A 213 -7.87 4.33 -41.03
N LEU A 214 -8.40 5.14 -40.11
CA LEU A 214 -8.68 4.69 -38.73
C LEU A 214 -9.70 3.55 -38.68
N ASP A 215 -10.78 3.64 -39.46
CA ASP A 215 -11.80 2.59 -39.51
C ASP A 215 -11.21 1.27 -40.03
N MET A 216 -10.34 1.31 -41.04
CA MET A 216 -9.64 0.11 -41.54
C MET A 216 -8.71 -0.49 -40.48
N ILE A 217 -7.96 0.34 -39.75
CA ILE A 217 -7.06 -0.12 -38.67
C ILE A 217 -7.88 -0.76 -37.54
N LYS A 218 -8.97 -0.12 -37.13
CA LYS A 218 -9.88 -0.65 -36.11
C LYS A 218 -10.51 -1.96 -36.55
N GLU A 219 -11.03 -2.04 -37.78
CA GLU A 219 -11.65 -3.26 -38.30
C GLU A 219 -10.64 -4.41 -38.34
N LYS A 220 -9.40 -4.13 -38.76
CA LYS A 220 -8.32 -5.11 -38.77
C LYS A 220 -8.08 -5.73 -37.40
N TYR A 221 -7.86 -4.92 -36.36
CA TYR A 221 -7.54 -5.47 -35.03
C TYR A 221 -8.78 -5.92 -34.25
N SER A 222 -9.90 -5.23 -34.38
CA SER A 222 -11.16 -5.61 -33.74
C SER A 222 -11.72 -6.93 -34.28
N SER A 223 -11.59 -7.22 -35.58
CA SER A 223 -12.01 -8.51 -36.15
C SER A 223 -11.19 -9.69 -35.61
N LEU A 224 -9.96 -9.42 -35.17
CA LEU A 224 -9.10 -10.36 -34.46
C LEU A 224 -9.30 -10.34 -32.94
N GLY A 225 -10.13 -9.44 -32.39
CA GLY A 225 -10.34 -9.28 -30.96
C GLY A 225 -9.16 -8.69 -30.20
N ILE A 226 -8.24 -8.01 -30.89
CA ILE A 226 -7.01 -7.48 -30.31
C ILE A 226 -7.22 -6.04 -29.83
N PRO A 227 -6.92 -5.74 -28.55
CA PRO A 227 -7.05 -4.38 -28.02
C PRO A 227 -6.06 -3.40 -28.63
N ILE A 228 -6.45 -2.12 -28.67
CA ILE A 228 -5.61 -1.00 -29.14
C ILE A 228 -5.31 -0.05 -27.98
N ALA A 229 -4.06 0.40 -27.90
CA ALA A 229 -3.58 1.46 -27.01
C ALA A 229 -3.13 2.67 -27.83
N ILE A 230 -3.43 3.88 -27.34
CA ILE A 230 -2.87 5.13 -27.87
C ILE A 230 -1.74 5.60 -26.97
N ASP A 231 -0.58 5.83 -27.58
CA ASP A 231 0.66 6.26 -26.93
C ASP A 231 0.88 7.78 -27.00
N ASP A 232 1.74 8.31 -26.13
CA ASP A 232 2.16 9.72 -26.04
C ASP A 232 1.01 10.74 -25.90
N TYR A 233 -0.11 10.34 -25.30
CA TYR A 233 -1.27 11.22 -25.15
C TYR A 233 -0.97 12.36 -24.18
N GLY A 234 -1.12 13.60 -24.66
CA GLY A 234 -0.86 14.82 -23.89
C GLY A 234 0.17 15.79 -24.50
N THR A 235 0.84 15.41 -25.60
CA THR A 235 1.93 16.20 -26.19
C THR A 235 1.42 17.17 -27.28
N GLY A 236 1.39 18.47 -26.98
CA GLY A 236 1.29 19.58 -27.95
C GLY A 236 -0.01 19.75 -28.77
N TYR A 237 -0.66 18.66 -29.22
CA TYR A 237 -1.83 18.64 -30.13
C TYR A 237 -2.96 17.70 -29.69
N SER A 238 -2.85 17.02 -28.55
CA SER A 238 -3.83 16.04 -28.09
C SER A 238 -5.21 16.64 -27.94
N ASN A 239 -6.15 16.13 -28.75
CA ASN A 239 -7.53 16.60 -28.78
C ASN A 239 -8.42 15.45 -28.30
N ILE A 240 -9.32 15.71 -27.34
CA ILE A 240 -10.36 14.75 -26.91
C ILE A 240 -11.15 14.22 -28.13
N SER A 241 -11.32 15.05 -29.16
CA SER A 241 -11.92 14.64 -30.43
C SER A 241 -11.17 13.50 -31.12
N ASN A 242 -9.85 13.38 -30.97
CA ASN A 242 -9.09 12.27 -31.52
C ASN A 242 -9.35 10.99 -30.74
N LEU A 243 -9.35 11.01 -29.40
CA LEU A 243 -9.67 9.81 -28.62
C LEU A 243 -11.05 9.25 -28.95
N LEU A 244 -12.04 10.12 -29.18
CA LEU A 244 -13.37 9.70 -29.66
C LEU A 244 -13.32 9.06 -31.06
N ARG A 245 -12.40 9.51 -31.92
CA ARG A 245 -12.17 8.93 -33.25
C ARG A 245 -11.40 7.62 -33.18
N TYR A 246 -10.52 7.41 -32.20
CA TYR A 246 -9.76 6.15 -32.04
C TYR A 246 -10.53 5.07 -31.27
N THR A 247 -11.41 5.45 -30.34
CA THR A 247 -12.11 4.53 -29.43
C THR A 247 -11.20 3.41 -28.87
N PRO A 248 -10.04 3.75 -28.27
CA PRO A 248 -9.07 2.74 -27.86
C PRO A 248 -9.50 2.01 -26.59
N ASN A 249 -8.82 0.91 -26.28
CA ASN A 249 -8.99 0.20 -25.01
C ASN A 249 -8.11 0.81 -23.90
N PHE A 250 -6.96 1.36 -24.28
CA PHE A 250 -5.99 1.97 -23.37
C PHE A 250 -5.53 3.33 -23.89
N VAL A 251 -5.26 4.25 -22.97
CA VAL A 251 -4.59 5.53 -23.26
C VAL A 251 -3.39 5.65 -22.35
N LYS A 252 -2.20 5.80 -22.94
CA LYS A 252 -0.96 6.06 -22.22
C LYS A 252 -0.78 7.57 -22.08
N ILE A 253 -0.77 8.05 -20.83
CA ILE A 253 -0.59 9.45 -20.48
C ILE A 253 0.91 9.72 -20.42
N ASP A 254 1.39 10.58 -21.32
CA ASP A 254 2.82 10.82 -21.53
C ASP A 254 3.54 11.35 -20.28
N ARG A 255 4.81 10.96 -20.15
CA ARG A 255 5.72 11.39 -19.10
C ARG A 255 5.79 12.91 -18.94
N SER A 256 5.71 13.69 -20.02
CA SER A 256 5.81 15.16 -19.92
C SER A 256 4.68 15.78 -19.09
N LEU A 257 3.51 15.13 -19.04
CA LEU A 257 2.39 15.53 -18.18
C LEU A 257 2.55 15.06 -16.74
N LEU A 258 3.24 13.93 -16.51
CA LEU A 258 3.40 13.34 -15.18
C LEU A 258 4.62 13.86 -14.42
N SER A 259 5.68 14.28 -15.13
CA SER A 259 6.89 14.78 -14.49
C SER A 259 6.61 16.03 -13.66
N GLY A 260 6.89 15.96 -12.35
CA GLY A 260 6.65 17.03 -11.39
C GLY A 260 5.17 17.38 -11.16
N ILE A 261 4.26 16.46 -11.46
CA ILE A 261 2.80 16.66 -11.36
C ILE A 261 2.34 16.96 -9.92
N GLU A 262 2.99 16.37 -8.91
CA GLU A 262 2.71 16.55 -7.50
C GLU A 262 2.77 18.03 -7.05
N ASN A 263 3.56 18.85 -7.75
CA ASN A 263 3.78 20.26 -7.45
C ASN A 263 3.03 21.22 -8.40
N ASN A 264 2.32 20.71 -9.40
CA ASN A 264 1.69 21.53 -10.44
C ASN A 264 0.17 21.31 -10.50
N PRO A 265 -0.65 22.22 -9.96
CA PRO A 265 -2.11 22.05 -9.91
C PRO A 265 -2.76 22.02 -11.29
N ASN A 266 -2.21 22.74 -12.28
CA ASN A 266 -2.73 22.71 -13.65
C ASN A 266 -2.50 21.35 -14.31
N LYS A 267 -1.31 20.75 -14.12
CA LYS A 267 -1.04 19.38 -14.60
C LYS A 267 -1.96 18.36 -13.93
N LYS A 268 -2.16 18.44 -12.60
CA LYS A 268 -3.09 17.57 -11.88
C LYS A 268 -4.51 17.65 -12.43
N HIS A 269 -4.99 18.87 -12.66
CA HIS A 269 -6.34 19.09 -13.20
C HIS A 269 -6.48 18.50 -14.60
N PHE A 270 -5.53 18.78 -15.49
CA PHE A 270 -5.56 18.28 -16.87
C PHE A 270 -5.47 16.74 -16.93
N VAL A 271 -4.54 16.13 -16.20
CA VAL A 271 -4.42 14.66 -16.13
C VAL A 271 -5.69 14.02 -15.54
N ARG A 272 -6.33 14.66 -14.55
CA ARG A 272 -7.62 14.19 -14.04
C ARG A 272 -8.71 14.19 -15.10
N GLU A 273 -8.83 15.27 -15.87
CA GLU A 273 -9.83 15.35 -16.95
C GLU A 273 -9.62 14.24 -18.00
N ILE A 274 -8.36 13.90 -18.31
CA ILE A 274 -8.03 12.79 -19.21
C ILE A 274 -8.50 11.45 -18.61
N ILE A 275 -8.20 11.19 -17.34
CA ILE A 275 -8.60 9.96 -16.64
C ILE A 275 -10.13 9.85 -16.57
N ASP A 276 -10.82 10.92 -16.18
CA ASP A 276 -12.27 10.95 -16.08
C ASP A 276 -12.91 10.68 -17.46
N PHE A 277 -12.40 11.32 -18.52
CA PHE A 277 -12.83 11.06 -19.89
C PHE A 277 -12.62 9.59 -20.29
N CYS A 278 -11.47 9.00 -19.95
CA CYS A 278 -11.20 7.60 -20.22
C CYS A 278 -12.25 6.70 -19.54
N HIS A 279 -12.52 6.93 -18.25
CA HIS A 279 -13.49 6.15 -17.47
C HIS A 279 -14.92 6.25 -18.01
N GLU A 280 -15.37 7.46 -18.37
CA GLU A 280 -16.69 7.69 -18.98
C GLU A 280 -16.88 6.91 -20.29
N ASN A 281 -15.79 6.68 -21.02
CA ASN A 281 -15.76 5.97 -22.30
C ASN A 281 -15.30 4.50 -22.18
N LYS A 282 -15.14 3.97 -20.97
CA LYS A 282 -14.66 2.59 -20.68
C LYS A 282 -13.27 2.29 -21.25
N ILE A 283 -12.42 3.31 -21.28
CA ILE A 283 -11.02 3.26 -21.66
C ILE A 283 -10.19 3.19 -20.36
N MET A 284 -9.14 2.36 -20.34
CA MET A 284 -8.22 2.30 -19.20
C MET A 284 -7.11 3.34 -19.36
N ALA A 285 -6.89 4.15 -18.32
CA ALA A 285 -5.82 5.14 -18.29
C ALA A 285 -4.53 4.53 -17.72
N LEU A 286 -3.45 4.58 -18.50
CA LEU A 286 -2.12 4.14 -18.14
C LEU A 286 -1.20 5.34 -17.91
N ALA A 287 -0.68 5.50 -16.70
CA ALA A 287 0.28 6.55 -16.36
C ALA A 287 1.71 6.10 -16.74
N GLU A 288 2.35 6.77 -17.69
CA GLU A 288 3.66 6.38 -18.23
C GLU A 288 4.85 7.17 -17.68
N GLY A 289 5.94 6.46 -17.44
CA GLY A 289 7.21 7.03 -17.00
C GLY A 289 7.16 7.51 -15.57
N VAL A 290 6.43 6.86 -14.66
CA VAL A 290 6.50 7.17 -13.23
C VAL A 290 7.90 6.86 -12.68
N GLU A 291 8.61 7.87 -12.16
CA GLU A 291 10.03 7.74 -11.76
C GLU A 291 10.27 7.86 -10.26
N ASN A 292 9.32 8.41 -9.50
CA ASN A 292 9.42 8.55 -8.05
C ASN A 292 8.10 8.26 -7.31
N SER A 293 8.19 8.18 -5.98
CA SER A 293 7.09 7.90 -5.05
C SER A 293 5.99 8.97 -5.11
N GLU A 294 6.38 10.23 -5.23
CA GLU A 294 5.45 11.36 -5.19
C GLU A 294 4.57 11.40 -6.44
N GLU A 295 5.16 11.14 -7.62
CA GLU A 295 4.45 10.97 -8.88
C GLU A 295 3.52 9.75 -8.83
N LEU A 296 4.01 8.61 -8.31
CA LEU A 296 3.23 7.38 -8.14
C LEU A 296 1.97 7.64 -7.31
N ARG A 297 2.15 8.25 -6.12
CA ARG A 297 1.05 8.63 -5.25
C ARG A 297 0.08 9.56 -5.97
N CYS A 298 0.59 10.58 -6.64
CA CYS A 298 -0.24 11.57 -7.31
C CYS A 298 -1.12 10.93 -8.39
N VAL A 299 -0.57 10.10 -9.29
CA VAL A 299 -1.35 9.51 -10.39
C VAL A 299 -2.39 8.50 -9.88
N ILE A 300 -2.09 7.76 -8.81
CA ILE A 300 -3.07 6.88 -8.14
C ILE A 300 -4.21 7.72 -7.55
N LEU A 301 -3.90 8.82 -6.86
CA LEU A 301 -4.91 9.73 -6.29
C LEU A 301 -5.72 10.50 -7.35
N LEU A 302 -5.21 10.63 -8.57
CA LEU A 302 -5.97 11.15 -9.70
C LEU A 302 -6.88 10.07 -10.31
N GLY A 303 -6.64 8.78 -10.04
CA GLY A 303 -7.49 7.67 -10.43
C GLY A 303 -6.97 6.85 -11.61
N ALA A 304 -5.68 6.90 -11.94
CA ALA A 304 -5.11 6.05 -13.00
C ALA A 304 -5.39 4.55 -12.75
N ASP A 305 -5.57 3.77 -13.82
CA ASP A 305 -5.86 2.34 -13.75
C ASP A 305 -4.60 1.48 -13.78
N LEU A 306 -3.64 1.89 -14.60
CA LEU A 306 -2.38 1.20 -14.85
C LEU A 306 -1.20 2.17 -14.69
N ILE A 307 -0.04 1.62 -14.33
CA ILE A 307 1.18 2.39 -14.08
C ILE A 307 2.35 1.69 -14.74
N GLN A 308 3.20 2.47 -15.41
CA GLN A 308 4.46 2.02 -15.98
C GLN A 308 5.54 3.08 -15.72
N GLY A 309 6.75 2.66 -15.37
CA GLY A 309 7.86 3.58 -15.17
C GLY A 309 9.03 2.96 -14.44
N PHE A 310 10.14 3.70 -14.31
CA PHE A 310 11.34 3.18 -13.65
C PHE A 310 11.16 2.96 -12.14
N TYR A 311 10.18 3.63 -11.52
CA TYR A 311 9.86 3.42 -10.11
C TYR A 311 9.26 2.04 -9.84
N THR A 312 8.43 1.53 -10.76
CA THR A 312 7.85 0.19 -10.65
C THR A 312 8.83 -0.89 -11.09
N ALA A 313 9.34 -0.78 -12.33
CA ALA A 313 10.37 -1.66 -12.87
C ALA A 313 10.99 -1.08 -14.15
N ARG A 314 12.32 -1.25 -14.31
CA ARG A 314 13.02 -0.88 -15.55
C ARG A 314 12.83 -1.96 -16.65
N PRO A 315 12.92 -1.59 -17.94
CA PRO A 315 12.94 -2.55 -19.03
C PRO A 315 14.09 -3.56 -18.90
N SER A 316 13.78 -4.86 -18.95
CA SER A 316 14.74 -5.95 -18.76
C SER A 316 14.68 -6.98 -19.90
N ALA A 317 15.80 -7.60 -20.24
CA ALA A 317 15.82 -8.75 -21.17
C ALA A 317 15.19 -10.00 -20.54
N GLU A 318 15.33 -10.16 -19.21
CA GLU A 318 14.64 -11.21 -18.44
C GLU A 318 13.25 -10.72 -18.03
N ILE A 319 12.25 -11.61 -18.16
CA ILE A 319 10.86 -11.28 -17.78
C ILE A 319 10.76 -11.18 -16.27
N ILE A 320 10.40 -9.99 -15.80
CA ILE A 320 10.17 -9.69 -14.40
C ILE A 320 8.80 -10.25 -14.02
N SER A 321 8.74 -11.29 -13.19
CA SER A 321 7.47 -11.91 -12.79
C SER A 321 6.72 -11.17 -11.69
N GLU A 322 7.42 -10.32 -10.91
CA GLU A 322 6.83 -9.48 -9.86
C GLU A 322 7.70 -8.23 -9.63
N ILE A 323 7.06 -7.10 -9.29
CA ILE A 323 7.77 -5.87 -8.88
C ILE A 323 8.21 -5.96 -7.40
N PRO A 324 9.15 -5.11 -6.93
CA PRO A 324 9.55 -5.11 -5.52
C PRO A 324 8.35 -4.97 -4.57
N TYR A 325 8.33 -5.79 -3.52
CA TYR A 325 7.25 -5.80 -2.52
C TYR A 325 6.99 -4.41 -1.91
N SER A 326 8.04 -3.63 -1.64
CA SER A 326 7.91 -2.28 -1.10
C SER A 326 7.11 -1.35 -2.02
N VAL A 327 7.30 -1.43 -3.33
CA VAL A 327 6.56 -0.63 -4.32
C VAL A 327 5.12 -1.11 -4.44
N LYS A 328 4.89 -2.44 -4.41
CA LYS A 328 3.54 -3.02 -4.41
C LYS A 328 2.74 -2.57 -3.18
N ALA A 329 3.35 -2.62 -1.99
CA ALA A 329 2.75 -2.14 -0.74
C ALA A 329 2.44 -0.64 -0.82
N GLU A 330 3.31 0.15 -1.44
CA GLU A 330 3.10 1.59 -1.64
C GLU A 330 1.92 1.88 -2.57
N ILE A 331 1.78 1.15 -3.69
CA ILE A 331 0.63 1.26 -4.61
C ILE A 331 -0.67 0.96 -3.85
N CYS A 332 -0.72 -0.16 -3.11
CA CYS A 332 -1.87 -0.53 -2.32
C CYS A 332 -2.21 0.55 -1.28
N ALA A 333 -1.22 1.12 -0.61
CA ALA A 333 -1.41 2.19 0.38
C ALA A 333 -2.00 3.47 -0.27
N HIS A 334 -1.46 3.91 -1.41
CA HIS A 334 -1.97 5.09 -2.13
C HIS A 334 -3.36 4.85 -2.71
N ARG A 335 -3.65 3.62 -3.18
CA ARG A 335 -5.00 3.25 -3.64
C ARG A 335 -5.98 3.29 -2.48
N GLN A 336 -5.57 2.79 -1.32
CA GLN A 336 -6.37 2.87 -0.11
C GLN A 336 -6.61 4.33 0.25
N GLU A 337 -5.60 5.20 0.18
CA GLU A 337 -5.75 6.64 0.41
C GLU A 337 -6.76 7.29 -0.56
N LEU A 338 -6.75 6.92 -1.84
CA LEU A 338 -7.77 7.38 -2.80
C LEU A 338 -9.18 6.94 -2.37
N GLU A 339 -9.33 5.67 -1.99
CA GLU A 339 -10.62 5.11 -1.55
C GLU A 339 -11.10 5.75 -0.25
N ASP A 340 -10.17 6.06 0.64
CA ASP A 340 -10.41 6.81 1.86
C ASP A 340 -10.86 8.22 1.51
N GLY A 341 -10.13 8.97 0.69
CA GLY A 341 -10.47 10.33 0.30
C GLY A 341 -11.81 10.41 -0.43
N ARG A 342 -12.16 9.40 -1.24
CA ARG A 342 -13.48 9.27 -1.90
C ARG A 342 -14.60 8.90 -0.92
N ARG A 343 -14.29 8.23 0.19
CA ARG A 343 -15.25 7.84 1.24
C ARG A 343 -15.31 8.82 2.42
N LEU A 344 -14.31 9.65 2.67
CA LEU A 344 -14.13 10.48 3.87
C LEU A 344 -15.02 11.72 3.84
N ARG A 345 -16.33 11.50 3.94
CA ARG A 345 -17.20 12.53 4.47
C ARG A 345 -17.11 12.47 5.99
N ILE A 346 -16.37 13.42 6.56
CA ILE A 346 -16.09 13.52 7.99
C ILE A 346 -17.17 14.37 8.67
N TYR A 347 -17.78 13.83 9.72
CA TYR A 347 -18.63 14.59 10.63
C TYR A 347 -17.79 15.08 11.80
N THR A 348 -17.73 16.39 12.01
CA THR A 348 -17.07 16.98 13.19
C THR A 348 -18.09 17.17 14.30
N ALA A 349 -17.90 16.47 15.42
CA ALA A 349 -18.75 16.56 16.60
C ALA A 349 -18.59 17.90 17.31
N GLU A 350 -19.69 18.53 17.74
CA GLU A 350 -19.64 19.70 18.62
C GLU A 350 -19.40 19.30 20.09
N LYS A 351 -18.83 20.21 20.90
CA LYS A 351 -18.58 19.96 22.33
C LYS A 351 -19.90 19.68 23.07
N GLY A 352 -20.01 18.52 23.71
CA GLY A 352 -21.23 18.15 24.45
C GLY A 352 -22.31 17.46 23.61
N GLU A 353 -22.06 17.19 22.33
CA GLU A 353 -23.06 16.64 21.42
C GLU A 353 -23.40 15.17 21.75
N LYS A 354 -24.68 14.81 21.53
CA LYS A 354 -25.13 13.42 21.40
C LYS A 354 -25.35 13.07 19.92
N ILE A 355 -24.62 12.07 19.46
CA ILE A 355 -24.48 11.70 18.05
C ILE A 355 -25.16 10.36 17.82
N TYR A 356 -25.89 10.25 16.71
CA TYR A 356 -26.59 9.03 16.29
C TYR A 356 -25.95 8.50 15.02
N LEU A 357 -25.33 7.32 15.08
CA LEU A 357 -24.56 6.76 13.96
C LEU A 357 -25.43 6.47 12.73
N GLU A 358 -26.66 6.03 12.92
CA GLU A 358 -27.61 5.74 11.84
C GLU A 358 -27.97 7.00 11.04
N ARG A 359 -28.04 8.16 11.72
CA ARG A 359 -28.25 9.44 11.06
C ARG A 359 -27.04 9.81 10.21
N LEU A 360 -25.84 9.69 10.77
CA LEU A 360 -24.60 10.00 10.06
C LEU A 360 -24.41 9.09 8.83
N ALA A 361 -24.64 7.78 8.98
CA ALA A 361 -24.53 6.82 7.89
C ALA A 361 -25.53 7.12 6.76
N ARG A 362 -26.80 7.42 7.10
CA ARG A 362 -27.82 7.82 6.11
C ARG A 362 -27.43 9.10 5.36
N ASP A 363 -26.79 10.04 6.06
CA ASP A 363 -26.33 11.30 5.48
C ASP A 363 -24.99 11.13 4.72
N GLY A 364 -24.47 9.89 4.62
CA GLY A 364 -23.29 9.53 3.82
C GLY A 364 -21.95 9.82 4.50
N TYR A 365 -21.93 10.04 5.82
CA TYR A 365 -20.69 10.15 6.58
C TYR A 365 -20.09 8.77 6.85
N SER A 366 -18.76 8.68 6.80
CA SER A 366 -17.99 7.44 7.05
C SER A 366 -16.99 7.59 8.19
N CYS A 367 -16.81 8.80 8.71
CA CYS A 367 -15.87 9.11 9.76
C CYS A 367 -16.49 10.12 10.73
N LEU A 368 -16.38 9.83 12.03
CA LEU A 368 -16.74 10.73 13.11
C LEU A 368 -15.46 11.29 13.74
N GLN A 369 -15.30 12.62 13.70
CA GLN A 369 -14.18 13.32 14.31
C GLN A 369 -14.60 14.03 15.60
N ILE A 370 -13.87 13.76 16.68
CA ILE A 370 -14.07 14.31 18.02
C ILE A 370 -12.88 15.18 18.41
N GLY A 371 -13.12 16.28 19.12
CA GLY A 371 -12.06 17.16 19.62
C GLY A 371 -11.49 18.13 18.60
N ASN A 372 -12.11 18.25 17.42
CA ASN A 372 -11.74 19.27 16.45
C ASN A 372 -12.38 20.60 16.85
N GLY A 373 -11.56 21.60 17.21
CA GLY A 373 -12.01 22.91 17.70
C GLY A 373 -12.25 23.00 19.22
N TYR A 374 -12.07 21.91 19.97
CA TYR A 374 -12.09 21.89 21.45
C TYR A 374 -11.20 20.76 21.97
N SER A 375 -10.43 21.04 23.01
CA SER A 375 -9.51 20.06 23.61
C SER A 375 -10.10 19.29 24.78
N ASP A 376 -11.32 19.60 25.21
CA ASP A 376 -11.95 18.98 26.38
C ASP A 376 -13.48 18.84 26.24
N GLY A 377 -14.05 17.83 26.88
CA GLY A 377 -15.51 17.70 26.94
C GLY A 377 -16.02 16.28 27.18
N SER A 378 -17.33 16.13 27.06
CA SER A 378 -18.02 14.84 27.07
C SER A 378 -18.86 14.72 25.81
N ILE A 379 -18.81 13.57 25.16
CA ILE A 379 -19.58 13.28 23.94
C ILE A 379 -20.27 11.95 24.12
N THR A 380 -21.48 11.83 23.58
CA THR A 380 -22.20 10.56 23.58
C THR A 380 -22.41 10.12 22.14
N VAL A 381 -21.97 8.91 21.82
CA VAL A 381 -22.21 8.25 20.53
C VAL A 381 -23.17 7.11 20.78
N SER A 382 -24.34 7.19 20.14
CA SER A 382 -25.41 6.21 20.23
C SER A 382 -25.61 5.54 18.87
N GLY A 383 -25.93 4.26 18.90
CA GLY A 383 -26.32 3.53 17.70
C GLY A 383 -27.12 2.27 18.01
N SER A 384 -26.99 1.30 17.10
CA SER A 384 -27.56 -0.03 17.21
C SER A 384 -26.48 -1.09 16.96
N SER A 385 -26.31 -2.02 17.89
CA SER A 385 -25.33 -3.10 17.80
C SER A 385 -25.62 -4.10 16.65
N HIS A 386 -26.83 -4.05 16.09
CA HIS A 386 -27.29 -4.91 15.00
C HIS A 386 -27.11 -4.30 13.60
N HIS A 387 -26.77 -3.02 13.51
CA HIS A 387 -26.61 -2.34 12.22
C HIS A 387 -25.18 -1.86 12.04
N ASP A 388 -24.53 -2.29 10.97
CA ASP A 388 -23.19 -1.82 10.64
C ASP A 388 -23.27 -0.42 10.01
N SER A 389 -22.75 0.57 10.71
CA SER A 389 -22.76 1.96 10.26
C SER A 389 -21.73 2.24 9.16
N GLY A 390 -20.68 1.41 9.04
CA GLY A 390 -19.54 1.73 8.18
C GLY A 390 -18.72 2.93 8.67
N ILE A 391 -18.95 3.38 9.91
CA ILE A 391 -18.32 4.57 10.49
C ILE A 391 -17.18 4.14 11.42
N HIS A 392 -16.04 4.80 11.27
CA HIS A 392 -14.95 4.79 12.25
C HIS A 392 -14.82 6.17 12.93
N MET A 393 -14.07 6.21 14.02
CA MET A 393 -13.92 7.38 14.88
C MET A 393 -12.47 7.85 14.96
N ILE A 394 -12.25 9.16 14.87
CA ILE A 394 -10.97 9.82 15.09
C ILE A 394 -11.13 10.81 16.25
N ILE A 395 -10.22 10.74 17.22
CA ILE A 395 -10.12 11.69 18.31
C ILE A 395 -8.90 12.56 18.07
N ALA A 396 -9.07 13.88 18.07
CA ALA A 396 -7.99 14.82 17.78
C ALA A 396 -6.87 14.79 18.82
N ASP A 397 -5.66 15.18 18.39
CA ASP A 397 -4.51 15.36 19.26
C ASP A 397 -4.81 16.31 20.43
N GLY A 398 -4.30 15.96 21.61
CA GLY A 398 -4.47 16.76 22.82
C GLY A 398 -5.89 16.76 23.42
N PHE A 399 -6.85 16.04 22.83
CA PHE A 399 -8.19 15.94 23.40
C PHE A 399 -8.18 15.21 24.75
N SER A 400 -8.78 15.81 25.77
CA SER A 400 -8.91 15.24 27.11
C SER A 400 -10.37 15.27 27.57
N GLY A 401 -11.01 14.11 27.62
CA GLY A 401 -12.45 14.08 27.86
C GLY A 401 -13.07 12.69 27.89
N ARG A 402 -14.40 12.66 28.01
CA ARG A 402 -15.21 11.43 28.07
C ARG A 402 -15.90 11.19 26.73
N VAL A 403 -15.82 9.97 26.21
CA VAL A 403 -16.58 9.53 25.05
C VAL A 403 -17.45 8.36 25.49
N ALA A 404 -18.75 8.57 25.58
CA ALA A 404 -19.70 7.53 25.94
C ALA A 404 -20.18 6.78 24.69
N LEU A 405 -20.04 5.45 24.68
CA LEU A 405 -20.59 4.58 23.65
C LEU A 405 -21.84 3.88 24.17
N GLU A 406 -22.97 4.08 23.49
CA GLU A 406 -24.27 3.50 23.80
C GLU A 406 -24.73 2.60 22.63
N ASN A 407 -24.56 1.28 22.79
CA ASN A 407 -24.95 0.27 21.80
C ASN A 407 -24.37 0.50 20.39
N VAL A 408 -23.10 0.90 20.33
CA VAL A 408 -22.45 1.32 19.10
C VAL A 408 -21.90 0.14 18.31
N ARG A 409 -22.03 0.17 16.98
CA ARG A 409 -21.28 -0.68 16.06
C ARG A 409 -20.43 0.17 15.10
N LEU A 410 -19.13 0.17 15.30
CA LEU A 410 -18.15 0.79 14.41
C LEU A 410 -17.48 -0.27 13.56
N SER A 411 -17.12 0.10 12.35
CA SER A 411 -16.35 -0.76 11.46
C SER A 411 -15.33 0.04 10.67
N ASN A 412 -14.21 -0.60 10.39
CA ASN A 412 -13.18 -0.07 9.51
C ASN A 412 -12.60 -1.21 8.66
N LEU A 413 -11.79 -0.85 7.66
CA LEU A 413 -11.01 -1.82 6.91
C LEU A 413 -10.01 -2.55 7.83
N ALA A 414 -9.70 -3.81 7.48
CA ALA A 414 -8.70 -4.59 8.20
C ALA A 414 -7.35 -3.84 8.28
N GLY A 415 -6.69 -3.92 9.43
CA GLY A 415 -5.42 -3.24 9.71
C GLY A 415 -5.54 -1.77 10.12
N ARG A 416 -6.77 -1.23 10.24
CA ARG A 416 -7.02 0.15 10.66
C ARG A 416 -7.84 0.22 11.93
N PRO A 417 -7.66 1.25 12.78
CA PRO A 417 -8.44 1.36 14.00
C PRO A 417 -9.89 1.75 13.73
N CYS A 418 -10.84 1.16 14.46
CA CYS A 418 -12.20 1.68 14.53
C CYS A 418 -12.27 2.97 15.37
N ILE A 419 -11.37 3.11 16.35
CA ILE A 419 -11.22 4.31 17.18
C ILE A 419 -9.73 4.67 17.20
N ASP A 420 -9.37 5.80 16.60
CA ASP A 420 -8.00 6.30 16.54
C ASP A 420 -7.84 7.49 17.49
N LEU A 421 -7.00 7.32 18.52
CA LEU A 421 -6.65 8.43 19.41
C LEU A 421 -5.50 9.24 18.83
N GLY A 422 -5.65 10.56 18.85
CA GLY A 422 -4.57 11.50 18.59
C GLY A 422 -3.49 11.46 19.66
N GLY A 423 -2.30 11.93 19.31
CA GLY A 423 -1.18 12.07 20.23
C GLY A 423 -1.50 13.03 21.37
N SER A 424 -0.88 12.81 22.54
CA SER A 424 -1.10 13.62 23.75
C SER A 424 -2.56 13.70 24.22
N SER A 425 -3.44 12.82 23.74
CA SER A 425 -4.84 12.76 24.17
C SER A 425 -5.00 11.94 25.46
N ALA A 426 -6.04 12.24 26.25
CA ALA A 426 -6.39 11.50 27.45
C ALA A 426 -7.90 11.24 27.48
N VAL A 427 -8.29 10.07 26.99
CA VAL A 427 -9.69 9.73 26.71
C VAL A 427 -10.22 8.72 27.72
N THR A 428 -11.38 9.02 28.31
CA THR A 428 -12.17 8.05 29.05
C THR A 428 -13.31 7.54 28.17
N LEU A 429 -13.22 6.29 27.72
CA LEU A 429 -14.26 5.62 26.97
C LEU A 429 -15.27 4.99 27.94
N VAL A 430 -16.48 5.54 27.97
CA VAL A 430 -17.56 5.07 28.87
C VAL A 430 -18.45 4.10 28.10
N LEU A 431 -18.41 2.83 28.45
CA LEU A 431 -19.07 1.75 27.76
C LEU A 431 -20.43 1.45 28.40
N THR A 432 -21.48 1.54 27.60
CA THR A 432 -22.85 1.21 28.01
C THR A 432 -23.55 0.38 26.94
N GLY A 433 -24.40 -0.56 27.38
CA GLY A 433 -25.04 -1.51 26.46
C GLY A 433 -24.04 -2.44 25.78
N SER A 434 -24.29 -2.80 24.51
CA SER A 434 -23.42 -3.70 23.74
C SER A 434 -22.71 -2.98 22.60
N ASN A 435 -21.39 -2.81 22.72
CA ASN A 435 -20.58 -2.11 21.72
C ASN A 435 -19.72 -3.11 20.93
N ILE A 436 -19.63 -2.91 19.61
CA ILE A 436 -18.96 -3.82 18.69
C ILE A 436 -18.03 -3.04 17.76
N LEU A 437 -16.78 -3.47 17.64
CA LEU A 437 -15.81 -2.98 16.67
C LEU A 437 -15.47 -4.09 15.67
N VAL A 438 -15.52 -3.82 14.37
CA VAL A 438 -15.28 -4.82 13.32
C VAL A 438 -14.19 -4.36 12.36
N GLY A 439 -13.24 -5.24 12.05
CA GLY A 439 -12.12 -4.98 11.15
C GLY A 439 -10.97 -4.21 11.79
N GLY A 440 -11.25 -3.47 12.87
CA GLY A 440 -10.30 -2.60 13.54
C GLY A 440 -10.43 -2.54 15.06
N GLY A 441 -9.31 -2.37 15.73
CA GLY A 441 -9.21 -2.16 17.18
C GLY A 441 -9.29 -0.69 17.60
N ILE A 442 -8.73 -0.40 18.76
CA ILE A 442 -8.54 0.95 19.30
C ILE A 442 -7.05 1.27 19.28
N ARG A 443 -6.66 2.32 18.56
CA ARG A 443 -5.27 2.80 18.52
C ARG A 443 -5.05 3.87 19.58
N VAL A 444 -3.97 3.70 20.34
CA VAL A 444 -3.54 4.55 21.46
C VAL A 444 -2.04 4.81 21.28
N PRO A 445 -1.65 5.94 20.67
CA PRO A 445 -0.25 6.32 20.48
C PRO A 445 0.50 6.41 21.81
N GLU A 446 1.83 6.26 21.78
CA GLU A 446 2.70 6.30 22.97
C GLU A 446 2.48 7.52 23.89
N SER A 447 2.17 8.69 23.32
CA SER A 447 1.92 9.91 24.09
C SER A 447 0.49 10.03 24.64
N ALA A 448 -0.40 9.09 24.32
CA ALA A 448 -1.81 9.15 24.68
C ALA A 448 -2.13 8.27 25.91
N LYS A 449 -3.33 8.46 26.46
CA LYS A 449 -3.89 7.67 27.54
C LYS A 449 -5.33 7.26 27.21
N LEU A 450 -5.62 5.97 27.36
CA LEU A 450 -6.98 5.43 27.26
C LEU A 450 -7.40 4.89 28.62
N ILE A 451 -8.58 5.31 29.08
CA ILE A 451 -9.26 4.77 30.25
C ILE A 451 -10.59 4.17 29.79
N THR A 452 -10.95 2.97 30.22
CA THR A 452 -12.31 2.43 30.02
C THR A 452 -13.10 2.43 31.33
N GLU A 453 -14.36 2.82 31.27
CA GLU A 453 -15.29 2.82 32.42
C GLU A 453 -16.69 2.34 31.98
N GLY A 454 -17.55 2.03 32.94
CA GLY A 454 -18.95 1.68 32.70
C GLY A 454 -19.25 0.19 32.85
N GLU A 455 -20.52 -0.18 32.62
CA GLU A 455 -21.04 -1.54 32.84
C GLU A 455 -21.31 -2.27 31.50
N GLY A 456 -21.15 -1.60 30.37
CA GLY A 456 -21.41 -2.15 29.04
C GLY A 456 -20.33 -3.11 28.55
N SER A 457 -20.62 -3.84 27.48
CA SER A 457 -19.66 -4.74 26.82
C SER A 457 -18.96 -4.07 25.64
N LEU A 458 -17.76 -4.55 25.31
CA LEU A 458 -17.01 -4.21 24.10
C LEU A 458 -16.54 -5.49 23.41
N ASP A 459 -17.03 -5.76 22.20
CA ASP A 459 -16.67 -6.92 21.37
C ASP A 459 -15.86 -6.44 20.15
N ILE A 460 -14.58 -6.80 20.06
CA ILE A 460 -13.66 -6.41 18.99
C ILE A 460 -13.35 -7.62 18.12
N LYS A 461 -13.69 -7.53 16.83
CA LYS A 461 -13.45 -8.58 15.83
C LYS A 461 -12.42 -8.11 14.83
N LEU A 462 -11.22 -8.66 14.94
CA LEU A 462 -10.07 -8.32 14.12
C LEU A 462 -10.04 -9.21 12.86
N GLY A 463 -9.68 -8.63 11.72
CA GLY A 463 -9.65 -9.29 10.41
C GLY A 463 -8.34 -10.05 10.12
N ASP A 464 -8.12 -10.42 8.86
CA ASP A 464 -7.07 -11.35 8.40
C ASP A 464 -5.67 -10.73 8.17
N THR A 465 -5.36 -9.55 8.72
CA THR A 465 -4.02 -8.94 8.69
C THR A 465 -3.37 -8.87 10.08
N ASP A 466 -2.08 -8.51 10.15
CA ASP A 466 -1.45 -8.17 11.43
C ASP A 466 -2.33 -7.21 12.25
N TYR A 467 -2.45 -7.49 13.54
CA TYR A 467 -3.53 -6.91 14.34
C TYR A 467 -3.09 -6.40 15.70
N TYR A 468 -3.82 -5.39 16.16
CA TYR A 468 -3.89 -5.00 17.56
C TYR A 468 -5.36 -4.79 17.95
N GLY A 469 -5.76 -5.28 19.12
CA GLY A 469 -7.12 -5.07 19.62
C GLY A 469 -7.27 -3.72 20.31
N ILE A 470 -6.50 -3.49 21.37
CA ILE A 470 -6.45 -2.20 22.07
C ILE A 470 -4.97 -1.89 22.38
N GLY A 471 -4.44 -0.83 21.80
CA GLY A 471 -3.05 -0.41 21.98
C GLY A 471 -2.48 0.19 20.71
N CYS A 472 -1.42 -0.36 20.12
CA CYS A 472 -0.81 0.22 18.91
C CYS A 472 -0.29 -0.87 17.96
N ASP A 473 0.17 -0.44 16.78
CA ASP A 473 0.74 -1.32 15.78
C ASP A 473 2.00 -2.07 16.26
N LEU A 474 2.45 -3.03 15.45
CA LEU A 474 3.57 -3.91 15.78
C LEU A 474 4.94 -3.23 15.69
N SER A 475 5.02 -1.99 15.20
CA SER A 475 6.27 -1.23 15.10
C SER A 475 6.34 -0.07 16.09
N SER A 476 5.33 0.09 16.94
CA SER A 476 5.21 1.22 17.87
C SER A 476 4.98 0.77 19.31
N ARG A 477 5.24 1.68 20.26
CA ARG A 477 4.76 1.58 21.64
C ARG A 477 3.32 2.08 21.72
N HIS A 478 2.54 1.50 22.62
CA HIS A 478 1.24 2.06 23.00
C HIS A 478 1.39 3.07 24.14
N GLY A 479 0.43 3.99 24.22
CA GLY A 479 0.27 4.88 25.37
C GLY A 479 -0.28 4.15 26.58
N ARG A 480 -0.61 4.88 27.66
CA ARG A 480 -1.05 4.24 28.89
C ARG A 480 -2.47 3.67 28.76
N LEU A 481 -2.65 2.38 29.06
CA LEU A 481 -3.93 1.68 29.00
C LEU A 481 -4.44 1.38 30.42
N GLU A 482 -5.59 1.93 30.80
CA GLU A 482 -6.22 1.70 32.10
C GLU A 482 -7.66 1.19 31.93
N PHE A 483 -7.89 -0.08 32.26
CA PHE A 483 -9.20 -0.70 32.13
C PHE A 483 -9.91 -0.75 33.49
N LEU A 484 -10.90 0.12 33.67
CA LEU A 484 -11.63 0.32 34.94
C LEU A 484 -13.14 0.06 34.80
N GLN A 485 -13.56 -0.59 33.71
CA GLN A 485 -14.96 -0.95 33.48
C GLN A 485 -15.35 -2.25 34.20
N ASP A 486 -16.63 -2.40 34.53
CA ASP A 486 -17.17 -3.61 35.17
C ASP A 486 -17.69 -4.65 34.15
N GLY A 487 -17.91 -4.22 32.90
CA GLY A 487 -18.42 -5.08 31.83
C GLY A 487 -17.39 -6.03 31.21
N THR A 488 -17.80 -6.71 30.15
CA THR A 488 -16.95 -7.69 29.43
C THR A 488 -16.27 -7.05 28.24
N VAL A 489 -14.94 -7.18 28.12
CA VAL A 489 -14.19 -6.96 26.88
C VAL A 489 -13.93 -8.31 26.22
N THR A 490 -14.40 -8.47 24.99
CA THR A 490 -14.09 -9.63 24.14
C THR A 490 -13.25 -9.16 22.96
N ILE A 491 -12.11 -9.81 22.71
CA ILE A 491 -11.30 -9.54 21.52
C ILE A 491 -10.98 -10.86 20.84
N THR A 492 -11.34 -10.99 19.56
CA THR A 492 -11.08 -12.18 18.76
C THR A 492 -10.30 -11.84 17.49
N ALA A 493 -9.24 -12.60 17.22
CA ALA A 493 -8.42 -12.49 16.02
C ALA A 493 -8.11 -13.87 15.40
N THR A 494 -8.12 -13.98 14.08
CA THR A 494 -7.89 -15.23 13.33
C THR A 494 -6.78 -15.11 12.27
N SER A 495 -5.83 -14.19 12.47
CA SER A 495 -4.88 -13.73 11.44
C SER A 495 -3.42 -14.21 11.66
N HIS A 496 -2.43 -13.52 11.08
CA HIS A 496 -1.03 -13.89 11.00
C HIS A 496 -0.26 -13.57 12.29
N ALA A 497 -0.12 -12.32 12.69
CA ALA A 497 0.55 -11.98 13.95
C ALA A 497 -0.10 -10.79 14.66
N GLY A 498 -0.13 -10.78 16.00
CA GLY A 498 -0.71 -9.63 16.70
C GLY A 498 -0.82 -9.72 18.21
N VAL A 499 -1.29 -8.61 18.78
CA VAL A 499 -1.52 -8.44 20.23
C VAL A 499 -2.97 -8.06 20.50
N LEU A 500 -3.69 -8.79 21.36
CA LEU A 500 -5.08 -8.43 21.64
C LEU A 500 -5.18 -7.16 22.51
N ILE A 501 -4.41 -7.08 23.61
CA ILE A 501 -4.25 -5.87 24.42
C ILE A 501 -2.76 -5.57 24.56
N GLY A 502 -2.30 -4.47 23.94
CA GLY A 502 -0.89 -4.06 23.94
C GLY A 502 -0.38 -3.62 22.56
N SER A 503 0.91 -3.80 22.28
CA SER A 503 1.54 -3.32 21.02
C SER A 503 2.82 -4.08 20.69
N GLY A 504 3.44 -3.79 19.56
CA GLY A 504 4.72 -4.39 19.19
C GLY A 504 5.84 -4.07 20.18
N LEU A 505 6.09 -2.79 20.46
CA LEU A 505 7.23 -2.36 21.29
C LEU A 505 6.90 -2.23 22.78
N GLY A 506 5.68 -2.61 23.18
CA GLY A 506 5.22 -2.64 24.57
C GLY A 506 4.71 -1.32 25.12
N GLY A 507 4.66 -1.22 26.45
CA GLY A 507 4.01 -0.12 27.18
C GLY A 507 3.46 -0.57 28.54
N GLU A 508 2.71 0.33 29.20
CA GLU A 508 2.10 0.11 30.53
C GLU A 508 0.62 -0.29 30.38
N ILE A 509 0.26 -1.46 30.90
CA ILE A 509 -1.09 -2.02 30.85
C ILE A 509 -1.59 -2.23 32.28
N ILE A 510 -2.70 -1.57 32.63
CA ILE A 510 -3.38 -1.72 33.92
C ILE A 510 -4.80 -2.23 33.70
N ILE A 511 -5.09 -3.44 34.16
CA ILE A 511 -6.41 -4.06 34.10
C ILE A 511 -6.96 -4.18 35.52
N GLY A 512 -7.88 -3.29 35.89
CA GLY A 512 -8.31 -3.11 37.27
C GLY A 512 -9.71 -3.62 37.62
N ARG A 513 -10.60 -3.81 36.63
CA ARG A 513 -11.96 -4.37 36.80
C ARG A 513 -12.46 -5.07 35.55
N GLY A 514 -13.52 -5.86 35.70
CA GLY A 514 -14.30 -6.43 34.61
C GLY A 514 -13.87 -7.85 34.20
N ARG A 515 -14.39 -8.30 33.07
CA ARG A 515 -14.10 -9.61 32.49
C ARG A 515 -13.48 -9.47 31.11
N TYR A 516 -12.41 -10.22 30.82
CA TYR A 516 -11.68 -10.17 29.55
C TYR A 516 -11.67 -11.56 28.92
N VAL A 517 -12.22 -11.68 27.72
CA VAL A 517 -12.25 -12.92 26.94
C VAL A 517 -11.46 -12.68 25.66
N LEU A 518 -10.25 -13.22 25.61
CA LEU A 518 -9.24 -12.91 24.60
C LEU A 518 -8.95 -14.18 23.81
N GLY A 519 -9.19 -14.14 22.49
CA GLY A 519 -9.01 -15.28 21.60
C GLY A 519 -8.17 -14.94 20.39
N ALA A 520 -7.07 -15.66 20.17
CA ALA A 520 -6.21 -15.48 19.02
C ALA A 520 -5.85 -16.82 18.36
N ALA A 521 -5.86 -16.85 17.03
CA ALA A 521 -5.31 -17.94 16.24
C ALA A 521 -4.44 -17.35 15.15
N GLY A 522 -3.17 -17.79 15.06
CA GLY A 522 -2.20 -17.18 14.16
C GLY A 522 -0.76 -17.64 14.34
N SER A 523 0.17 -17.14 13.53
CA SER A 523 1.59 -17.49 13.61
C SER A 523 2.27 -16.96 14.89
N SER A 524 1.97 -15.74 15.33
CA SER A 524 2.50 -15.17 16.58
C SER A 524 1.39 -14.41 17.28
N ASN A 525 1.05 -14.82 18.50
CA ASN A 525 -0.08 -14.24 19.22
C ASN A 525 0.31 -13.93 20.66
N VAL A 526 -0.04 -12.71 21.09
CA VAL A 526 0.06 -12.30 22.48
C VAL A 526 -1.31 -11.83 22.94
N CYS A 527 -1.90 -12.45 23.97
CA CYS A 527 -3.21 -11.98 24.44
C CYS A 527 -3.08 -10.63 25.17
N ILE A 528 -2.15 -10.51 26.12
CA ILE A 528 -1.88 -9.25 26.82
C ILE A 528 -0.37 -9.01 26.89
N GLY A 529 0.12 -7.90 26.33
CA GLY A 529 1.52 -7.49 26.45
C GLY A 529 2.17 -7.04 25.14
N ALA A 530 3.29 -7.66 24.73
CA ALA A 530 4.11 -7.16 23.62
C ALA A 530 4.76 -8.25 22.75
N ILE A 531 5.05 -7.94 21.48
CA ILE A 531 5.77 -8.86 20.59
C ILE A 531 7.29 -8.62 20.66
N GLU A 532 7.76 -7.41 20.42
CA GLU A 532 9.19 -7.09 20.25
C GLU A 532 9.80 -6.34 21.44
N GLY A 533 8.99 -5.67 22.26
CA GLY A 533 9.49 -4.80 23.34
C GLY A 533 9.10 -5.23 24.75
N ASP A 534 9.68 -4.53 25.73
CA ASP A 534 9.40 -4.75 27.14
C ASP A 534 7.96 -4.30 27.51
N THR A 535 7.33 -5.06 28.41
CA THR A 535 5.96 -4.77 28.88
C THR A 535 5.85 -4.83 30.39
N VAL A 536 5.03 -3.94 30.94
CA VAL A 536 4.64 -3.91 32.36
C VAL A 536 3.14 -4.09 32.44
N ILE A 537 2.70 -5.11 33.17
CA ILE A 537 1.31 -5.55 33.21
C ILE A 537 0.86 -5.69 34.67
N ASP A 538 -0.06 -4.83 35.10
CA ASP A 538 -0.70 -4.87 36.41
C ASP A 538 -2.16 -5.28 36.28
N ILE A 539 -2.53 -6.40 36.90
CA ILE A 539 -3.89 -6.96 36.88
C ILE A 539 -4.42 -7.06 38.30
N LEU A 540 -5.57 -6.43 38.55
CA LEU A 540 -6.17 -6.33 39.88
C LEU A 540 -7.67 -6.62 39.78
N GLY A 541 -8.20 -7.54 40.59
CA GLY A 541 -9.66 -7.67 40.75
C GLY A 541 -10.46 -8.10 39.50
N CYS A 542 -9.86 -8.86 38.57
CA CYS A 542 -10.47 -9.18 37.26
C CYS A 542 -10.67 -10.68 37.02
N ASP A 543 -11.50 -11.00 36.03
CA ASP A 543 -11.60 -12.35 35.44
C ASP A 543 -11.05 -12.33 34.00
N ILE A 544 -10.05 -13.15 33.71
CA ILE A 544 -9.35 -13.18 32.43
C ILE A 544 -9.40 -14.60 31.86
N ASP A 545 -9.84 -14.74 30.62
CA ASP A 545 -9.83 -15.97 29.85
C ASP A 545 -9.08 -15.73 28.52
N CYS A 546 -7.88 -16.29 28.42
CA CYS A 546 -7.03 -16.20 27.24
C CYS A 546 -6.99 -17.55 26.52
N THR A 547 -7.32 -17.54 25.24
CA THR A 547 -7.18 -18.69 24.34
C THR A 547 -6.28 -18.31 23.17
N SER A 548 -5.23 -19.10 22.93
CA SER A 548 -4.29 -18.84 21.84
C SER A 548 -3.88 -20.12 21.11
N SER A 549 -3.77 -20.06 19.78
CA SER A 549 -3.23 -21.17 19.00
C SER A 549 -2.34 -20.77 17.82
N GLY A 550 -1.38 -21.63 17.48
CA GLY A 550 -0.54 -21.51 16.27
C GLY A 550 0.95 -21.71 16.49
N ALA A 551 1.85 -20.89 15.93
CA ALA A 551 3.29 -21.18 16.02
C ALA A 551 3.91 -20.67 17.33
N PHE A 552 3.77 -19.37 17.61
CA PHE A 552 4.22 -18.72 18.84
C PHE A 552 3.02 -18.18 19.60
N SER A 553 2.95 -18.41 20.91
CA SER A 553 1.81 -17.96 21.71
C SER A 553 2.20 -17.58 23.13
N VAL A 554 1.80 -16.38 23.53
CA VAL A 554 1.99 -15.84 24.89
C VAL A 554 0.63 -15.50 25.47
N GLY A 555 0.32 -16.04 26.64
CA GLY A 555 -0.90 -15.68 27.37
C GLY A 555 -0.83 -14.24 27.87
N ILE A 556 0.07 -13.97 28.81
CA ILE A 556 0.31 -12.63 29.35
C ILE A 556 1.83 -12.41 29.44
N GLY A 557 2.34 -11.35 28.83
CA GLY A 557 3.75 -10.98 28.83
C GLY A 557 4.29 -10.67 27.43
N ALA A 558 5.49 -11.13 27.10
CA ALA A 558 6.20 -10.69 25.89
C ALA A 558 6.74 -11.85 25.03
N GLU A 559 6.81 -11.67 23.71
CA GLU A 559 7.48 -12.67 22.85
C GLU A 559 9.01 -12.48 22.83
N ASN A 560 9.50 -11.30 22.44
CA ASN A 560 10.93 -11.01 22.27
C ASN A 560 11.45 -9.91 23.22
N GLY A 561 10.64 -9.47 24.18
CA GLY A 561 11.00 -8.49 25.21
C GLY A 561 10.92 -9.05 26.63
N ASN A 562 11.29 -8.23 27.62
CA ASN A 562 11.15 -8.59 29.03
C ASN A 562 9.71 -8.38 29.51
N ALA A 563 9.25 -9.24 30.41
CA ALA A 563 7.91 -9.16 30.98
C ALA A 563 7.98 -8.90 32.49
N ASP A 564 7.31 -7.83 32.94
CA ASP A 564 7.05 -7.57 34.36
C ASP A 564 5.54 -7.68 34.61
N ILE A 565 5.14 -8.74 35.32
CA ILE A 565 3.74 -9.16 35.43
C ILE A 565 3.34 -9.24 36.90
N HIS A 566 2.37 -8.42 37.29
CA HIS A 566 1.77 -8.44 38.62
C HIS A 566 0.28 -8.75 38.54
N ILE A 567 -0.17 -9.78 39.25
CA ILE A 567 -1.58 -10.20 39.27
C ILE A 567 -2.05 -10.35 40.72
N LYS A 568 -3.12 -9.63 41.08
CA LYS A 568 -3.70 -9.66 42.43
C LYS A 568 -5.21 -9.81 42.42
N TYR A 569 -5.76 -10.53 43.39
CA TYR A 569 -7.20 -10.66 43.64
C TYR A 569 -8.03 -11.03 42.38
N SER A 570 -7.46 -11.84 41.48
CA SER A 570 -8.02 -12.10 40.15
C SER A 570 -8.26 -13.60 39.90
N SER A 571 -9.01 -13.89 38.85
CA SER A 571 -9.18 -15.22 38.26
C SER A 571 -8.57 -15.18 36.86
N VAL A 572 -7.65 -16.11 36.56
CA VAL A 572 -6.97 -16.17 35.26
C VAL A 572 -7.05 -17.59 34.71
N LYS A 573 -7.56 -17.72 33.49
CA LYS A 573 -7.56 -18.93 32.71
C LYS A 573 -6.77 -18.72 31.43
N ILE A 574 -5.81 -19.60 31.15
CA ILE A 574 -4.99 -19.56 29.94
C ILE A 574 -5.04 -20.94 29.29
N SER A 575 -5.49 -20.99 28.03
CA SER A 575 -5.54 -22.19 27.21
C SER A 575 -4.73 -21.97 25.93
N ILE A 576 -3.61 -22.67 25.78
CA ILE A 576 -2.68 -22.48 24.65
C ILE A 576 -2.38 -23.79 23.95
N ASP A 577 -2.50 -23.81 22.62
CA ASP A 577 -2.08 -24.92 21.76
C ASP A 577 -1.17 -24.42 20.64
N SER A 578 0.14 -24.63 20.75
CA SER A 578 1.12 -23.97 19.87
C SER A 578 2.38 -24.79 19.63
N GLN A 579 3.33 -24.31 18.81
CA GLN A 579 4.66 -24.92 18.72
C GLN A 579 5.57 -24.47 19.89
N ILE A 580 5.58 -23.17 20.18
CA ILE A 580 6.31 -22.59 21.30
C ILE A 580 5.41 -21.64 22.09
N SER A 581 5.36 -21.79 23.41
CA SER A 581 4.51 -20.93 24.25
C SER A 581 5.03 -20.55 25.62
N ALA A 582 4.53 -19.41 26.10
CA ALA A 582 4.61 -18.97 27.48
C ALA A 582 3.19 -18.69 28.02
N GLY A 583 2.91 -19.16 29.24
CA GLY A 583 1.66 -18.85 29.93
C GLY A 583 1.69 -17.41 30.47
N LEU A 584 2.44 -17.23 31.56
CA LEU A 584 2.78 -15.93 32.13
C LEU A 584 4.30 -15.73 32.05
N GLY A 585 4.77 -14.74 31.29
CA GLY A 585 6.19 -14.42 31.17
C GLY A 585 6.60 -14.11 29.74
N ASP A 586 7.75 -14.62 29.30
CA ASP A 586 8.25 -14.34 27.96
C ASP A 586 8.81 -15.56 27.22
N LEU A 587 8.90 -15.46 25.90
CA LEU A 587 9.57 -16.47 25.09
C LEU A 587 11.08 -16.21 25.06
N ARG A 588 11.52 -15.09 24.47
CA ARG A 588 12.90 -14.80 24.11
C ARG A 588 13.47 -13.56 24.80
N GLY A 589 12.84 -13.10 25.88
CA GLY A 589 13.36 -12.02 26.72
C GLY A 589 14.57 -12.46 27.53
N ASP A 590 15.29 -11.47 28.07
CA ASP A 590 16.42 -11.72 28.97
C ASP A 590 15.92 -12.07 30.39
N ARG A 591 14.75 -11.55 30.79
CA ARG A 591 14.14 -11.75 32.10
C ARG A 591 12.61 -11.66 32.09
N ALA A 592 11.96 -12.59 32.79
CA ALA A 592 10.57 -12.48 33.24
C ALA A 592 10.50 -12.32 34.76
N THR A 593 9.73 -11.35 35.23
CA THR A 593 9.33 -11.21 36.64
C THR A 593 7.82 -11.43 36.74
N VAL A 594 7.41 -12.38 37.58
CA VAL A 594 6.00 -12.77 37.73
C VAL A 594 5.62 -12.79 39.21
N HIS A 595 4.80 -11.84 39.64
CA HIS A 595 4.23 -11.78 40.99
C HIS A 595 2.73 -12.06 40.97
N VAL A 596 2.30 -13.09 41.70
CA VAL A 596 0.90 -13.49 41.80
C VAL A 596 0.49 -13.55 43.27
N GLU A 597 -0.55 -12.81 43.65
CA GLU A 597 -1.02 -12.73 45.04
C GLU A 597 -2.55 -12.87 45.16
N SER A 598 -3.01 -13.87 45.91
CA SER A 598 -4.44 -14.10 46.11
C SER A 598 -5.23 -14.28 44.81
N VAL A 599 -4.69 -15.10 43.90
CA VAL A 599 -5.25 -15.36 42.56
C VAL A 599 -5.63 -16.83 42.42
N SER A 600 -6.66 -17.10 41.61
CA SER A 600 -6.95 -18.45 41.10
C SER A 600 -6.50 -18.55 39.64
N ILE A 601 -5.51 -19.39 39.36
CA ILE A 601 -4.97 -19.56 38.00
C ILE A 601 -5.18 -20.99 37.50
N VAL A 602 -5.72 -21.12 36.29
CA VAL A 602 -5.85 -22.39 35.57
C VAL A 602 -5.17 -22.27 34.22
N MET A 603 -4.17 -23.12 33.98
CA MET A 603 -3.44 -23.19 32.72
C MET A 603 -3.58 -24.56 32.09
N GLU A 604 -3.97 -24.59 30.81
CA GLU A 604 -4.07 -25.79 29.98
C GLU A 604 -3.26 -25.54 28.71
N MET A 605 -2.07 -26.13 28.62
CA MET A 605 -1.08 -25.79 27.59
C MET A 605 -0.55 -27.04 26.87
N SER A 606 -0.39 -26.94 25.56
CA SER A 606 0.18 -27.97 24.69
C SER A 606 1.16 -27.32 23.72
N ALA A 607 2.43 -27.74 23.74
CA ALA A 607 3.44 -27.26 22.77
C ALA A 607 4.72 -28.10 22.74
N ASP A 608 5.50 -28.00 21.65
CA ASP A 608 6.81 -28.64 21.57
C ASP A 608 7.76 -28.13 22.66
N THR A 609 7.74 -26.82 22.89
CA THR A 609 8.52 -26.17 23.94
C THR A 609 7.64 -25.13 24.64
N LEU A 610 7.44 -25.26 25.96
CA LEU A 610 6.64 -24.29 26.70
C LEU A 610 7.13 -24.07 28.13
N THR A 611 6.81 -22.90 28.65
CA THR A 611 6.84 -22.61 30.08
C THR A 611 5.49 -22.06 30.54
N ALA A 612 4.94 -22.56 31.64
CA ALA A 612 3.69 -22.03 32.19
C ALA A 612 3.94 -20.70 32.94
N TYR A 613 5.07 -20.56 33.64
CA TYR A 613 5.50 -19.35 34.33
C TYR A 613 6.98 -19.07 34.07
N GLY A 614 7.31 -17.85 33.65
CA GLY A 614 8.67 -17.34 33.52
C GLY A 614 9.11 -17.11 32.07
N SER A 615 10.42 -16.92 31.90
CA SER A 615 11.05 -16.77 30.59
C SER A 615 11.46 -18.13 30.06
N LEU A 616 11.21 -18.41 28.79
CA LEU A 616 11.57 -19.69 28.20
C LEU A 616 13.08 -19.82 27.93
N PHE A 617 13.75 -18.72 27.58
CA PHE A 617 15.19 -18.68 27.27
C PHE A 617 16.04 -17.80 28.20
N GLY A 618 15.42 -16.95 29.01
CA GLY A 618 16.06 -16.00 29.92
C GLY A 618 15.88 -16.33 31.41
N GLN A 619 16.19 -15.36 32.26
CA GLN A 619 16.07 -15.50 33.71
C GLN A 619 14.60 -15.40 34.15
N SER A 620 14.23 -16.10 35.21
CA SER A 620 12.87 -16.05 35.77
C SER A 620 12.92 -15.72 37.25
N ASP A 621 12.14 -14.74 37.68
CA ASP A 621 11.84 -14.46 39.09
C ASP A 621 10.34 -14.61 39.31
N ILE A 622 9.94 -15.66 40.03
CA ILE A 622 8.55 -16.07 40.17
C ILE A 622 8.18 -16.08 41.66
N LEU A 623 7.27 -15.20 42.04
CA LEU A 623 6.71 -15.10 43.38
C LEU A 623 5.22 -15.38 43.35
N ILE A 624 4.77 -16.44 44.02
CA ILE A 624 3.35 -16.77 44.15
C ILE A 624 2.96 -16.88 45.62
N GLU A 625 1.96 -16.09 46.02
CA GLU A 625 1.50 -15.97 47.39
C GLU A 625 -0.01 -16.20 47.49
N ARG A 626 -0.44 -16.96 48.50
CA ARG A 626 -1.86 -17.11 48.90
C ARG A 626 -2.79 -17.47 47.73
N SER A 627 -2.32 -18.25 46.78
CA SER A 627 -2.98 -18.47 45.48
C SER A 627 -3.27 -19.94 45.21
N SER A 628 -4.27 -20.21 44.38
CA SER A 628 -4.61 -21.54 43.87
C SER A 628 -4.15 -21.65 42.42
N VAL A 629 -3.21 -22.55 42.14
CA VAL A 629 -2.61 -22.68 40.81
C VAL A 629 -2.80 -24.11 40.30
N LYS A 630 -3.48 -24.24 39.16
CA LYS A 630 -3.64 -25.50 38.44
C LYS A 630 -2.96 -25.40 37.08
N ILE A 631 -1.97 -26.25 36.84
CA ILE A 631 -1.25 -26.32 35.57
C ILE A 631 -1.42 -27.71 34.97
N THR A 632 -1.85 -27.77 33.71
CA THR A 632 -1.80 -28.96 32.88
C THR A 632 -0.99 -28.62 31.65
N ALA A 633 0.17 -29.25 31.47
CA ALA A 633 1.04 -28.99 30.33
C ALA A 633 1.54 -30.29 29.69
N ASP A 634 1.49 -30.35 28.36
CA ASP A 634 1.97 -31.47 27.56
C ASP A 634 2.94 -30.99 26.48
N GLY A 635 4.06 -31.69 26.32
CA GLY A 635 5.08 -31.33 25.35
C GLY A 635 6.47 -31.87 25.67
N PRO A 636 7.31 -32.21 24.68
CA PRO A 636 8.63 -32.77 24.92
C PRO A 636 9.50 -31.89 25.84
N LYS A 637 9.40 -30.56 25.73
CA LYS A 637 10.11 -29.61 26.60
C LYS A 637 9.16 -28.73 27.42
N ALA A 638 8.04 -29.29 27.88
CA ALA A 638 7.08 -28.55 28.70
C ALA A 638 7.54 -28.40 30.16
N LEU A 639 7.58 -27.17 30.67
CA LEU A 639 7.94 -26.86 32.06
C LEU A 639 6.83 -26.07 32.74
N ALA A 640 6.64 -26.29 34.04
CA ALA A 640 5.68 -25.52 34.84
C ALA A 640 6.25 -24.17 35.27
N PHE A 641 7.53 -24.13 35.62
CA PHE A 641 8.20 -22.93 36.13
C PHE A 641 9.60 -22.82 35.53
N GLY A 642 9.95 -21.63 35.09
CA GLY A 642 11.25 -21.32 34.48
C GLY A 642 11.41 -21.86 33.06
N GLY A 643 12.53 -21.52 32.45
CA GLY A 643 12.82 -21.82 31.05
C GLY A 643 13.67 -23.05 30.82
N ILE A 644 13.91 -23.34 29.54
CA ILE A 644 14.91 -24.32 29.11
C ILE A 644 16.34 -23.75 29.21
N LYS A 645 16.48 -22.43 29.28
CA LYS A 645 17.73 -21.72 29.57
C LYS A 645 17.45 -20.63 30.60
N GLY A 646 18.52 -20.16 31.24
CA GLY A 646 18.46 -19.13 32.28
C GLY A 646 18.20 -19.70 33.68
N ARG A 647 18.56 -18.90 34.69
CA ARG A 647 18.33 -19.22 36.11
C ARG A 647 16.89 -18.88 36.48
N ALA A 648 16.24 -19.72 37.28
CA ALA A 648 14.89 -19.49 37.76
C ALA A 648 14.86 -19.47 39.29
N MET A 649 14.43 -18.34 39.86
CA MET A 649 14.18 -18.15 41.28
C MET A 649 12.68 -18.31 41.56
N LEU A 650 12.32 -19.25 42.43
CA LEU A 650 10.95 -19.63 42.71
C LEU A 650 10.63 -19.42 44.19
N THR A 651 9.67 -18.54 44.49
CA THR A 651 9.19 -18.30 45.84
C THR A 651 7.69 -18.57 45.95
N PHE A 652 7.32 -19.53 46.80
CA PHE A 652 5.95 -19.97 47.01
C PHE A 652 5.54 -19.82 48.48
N THR A 653 4.52 -19.02 48.76
CA THR A 653 3.99 -18.82 50.13
C THR A 653 2.49 -19.12 50.20
N ASP A 654 2.09 -20.10 51.01
CA ASP A 654 0.69 -20.47 51.27
C ASP A 654 -0.13 -20.76 49.99
N ILE A 655 0.45 -21.51 49.03
CA ILE A 655 -0.19 -21.82 47.74
C ILE A 655 -0.87 -23.21 47.72
N ASP A 656 -1.94 -23.37 46.95
CA ASP A 656 -2.46 -24.69 46.55
C ASP A 656 -2.07 -24.96 45.09
N LEU A 657 -0.97 -25.70 44.90
CA LEU A 657 -0.42 -26.03 43.59
C LEU A 657 -0.83 -27.44 43.17
N SER A 658 -1.51 -27.54 42.03
CA SER A 658 -1.79 -28.78 41.31
C SER A 658 -1.14 -28.73 39.93
N SER A 659 -0.07 -29.47 39.71
CA SER A 659 0.64 -29.51 38.44
C SER A 659 0.59 -30.91 37.82
N LYS A 660 0.22 -31.01 36.54
CA LYS A 660 0.24 -32.22 35.74
C LYS A 660 1.04 -31.95 34.47
N ILE A 661 2.30 -32.41 34.45
CA ILE A 661 3.25 -32.17 33.37
C ILE A 661 3.58 -33.50 32.67
N SER A 662 3.62 -33.47 31.35
CA SER A 662 4.02 -34.60 30.49
C SER A 662 5.11 -34.11 29.55
N ASN A 663 6.34 -34.62 29.72
CA ASN A 663 7.51 -34.20 28.95
C ASN A 663 8.61 -35.26 28.87
N THR A 664 9.56 -35.07 27.95
CA THR A 664 10.72 -35.98 27.78
C THR A 664 11.89 -35.62 28.67
N LEU A 665 11.91 -34.40 29.23
CA LEU A 665 12.94 -33.93 30.17
C LEU A 665 12.85 -34.60 31.54
N ASN A 666 11.69 -35.16 31.88
CA ASN A 666 11.38 -35.79 33.15
C ASN A 666 11.66 -34.88 34.36
N ILE A 667 11.28 -33.60 34.25
CA ILE A 667 11.38 -32.57 35.29
C ILE A 667 10.18 -31.62 35.23
N ILE A 668 9.85 -30.92 36.32
CA ILE A 668 8.81 -29.87 36.34
C ILE A 668 9.42 -28.48 36.10
N THR A 669 10.63 -28.26 36.60
CA THR A 669 11.40 -27.02 36.48
C THR A 669 12.90 -27.35 36.35
N ARG A 670 13.68 -26.38 35.87
CA ARG A 670 15.16 -26.42 35.85
C ARG A 670 15.79 -25.61 36.98
N ALA A 671 14.99 -25.01 37.87
CA ALA A 671 15.51 -24.28 39.02
C ALA A 671 16.38 -25.19 39.90
N ASP A 672 17.51 -24.66 40.38
CA ASP A 672 18.33 -25.36 41.36
C ASP A 672 17.61 -25.39 42.71
N ASN A 673 17.84 -26.43 43.52
CA ASN A 673 17.16 -26.57 44.82
C ASN A 673 17.39 -25.38 45.77
N GLU A 674 18.53 -24.68 45.64
CA GLU A 674 18.83 -23.47 46.42
C GLU A 674 18.00 -22.25 46.01
N ASP A 675 17.43 -22.27 44.80
CA ASP A 675 16.59 -21.21 44.23
C ASP A 675 15.09 -21.47 44.40
N ILE A 676 14.73 -22.59 45.04
CA ILE A 676 13.33 -22.94 45.32
C ILE A 676 13.04 -22.70 46.81
N HIS A 677 12.18 -21.73 47.09
CA HIS A 677 11.77 -21.37 48.43
C HIS A 677 10.27 -21.61 48.61
N THR A 678 9.91 -22.53 49.49
CA THR A 678 8.52 -22.86 49.79
C THR A 678 8.19 -22.64 51.27
N LYS A 679 7.04 -22.05 51.54
CA LYS A 679 6.54 -21.80 52.90
C LYS A 679 5.03 -22.00 52.96
N GLY A 680 4.59 -23.08 53.60
CA GLY A 680 3.16 -23.41 53.72
C GLY A 680 2.55 -23.86 52.39
N GLY A 681 1.25 -24.20 52.40
CA GLY A 681 0.52 -24.62 51.20
C GLY A 681 0.38 -26.13 50.98
N ARG A 682 -0.23 -26.51 49.85
CA ARG A 682 -0.46 -27.90 49.41
C ARG A 682 0.08 -28.09 48.01
N TYR A 683 0.82 -29.17 47.80
CA TYR A 683 1.48 -29.47 46.54
C TYR A 683 1.02 -30.83 46.02
N ARG A 684 0.44 -30.85 44.82
CA ARG A 684 0.03 -32.05 44.10
C ARG A 684 0.72 -32.03 42.75
N LEU A 685 1.87 -32.70 42.68
CA LEU A 685 2.75 -32.68 41.53
C LEU A 685 2.68 -34.03 40.83
N ASN A 686 2.31 -34.03 39.55
CA ASN A 686 2.29 -35.20 38.70
C ASN A 686 3.16 -34.95 37.47
N LEU A 687 4.15 -35.82 37.25
CA LEU A 687 5.06 -35.78 36.13
C LEU A 687 5.01 -37.14 35.42
N ASN A 688 4.67 -37.15 34.12
CA ASN A 688 4.62 -38.36 33.30
C ASN A 688 3.76 -39.48 33.94
N GLY A 689 2.66 -39.11 34.60
CA GLY A 689 1.74 -40.02 35.29
C GLY A 689 2.18 -40.43 36.70
N ARG A 690 3.36 -40.02 37.17
CA ARG A 690 3.89 -40.32 38.50
C ARG A 690 3.71 -39.14 39.44
N GLN A 691 3.32 -39.40 40.68
CA GLN A 691 3.23 -38.36 41.71
C GLN A 691 4.62 -38.07 42.28
N LEU A 692 4.98 -36.79 42.44
CA LEU A 692 6.21 -36.35 43.07
C LEU A 692 5.95 -35.87 44.50
N GLU A 693 6.93 -36.05 45.38
CA GLU A 693 6.86 -35.62 46.79
C GLU A 693 7.27 -34.15 46.96
N THR A 694 8.18 -33.66 46.12
CA THR A 694 8.68 -32.28 46.12
C THR A 694 8.81 -31.74 44.69
N LEU A 695 8.90 -30.41 44.57
CA LEU A 695 9.11 -29.68 43.32
C LEU A 695 10.43 -30.00 42.64
#